data_AF-A0A507AEP2-F1
#
_entry.id   AF-A0A507AEP2-F1
#
_cell.length_a   1.000
_cell.length_b   1.000
_cell.length_c   1.000
_cell.angle_alpha   90.00
_cell.angle_beta   90.00
_cell.angle_gamma   90.00
#
_symmetry.space_group_name_H-M   'P 1'
#
loop_
_entity.id
_entity.type
_entity.pdbx_description
1 polymer ?
#
loop_
_entity_poly.entity_id
_entity_poly.type
_entity_poly.pdbx_seq_one_letter_code
_entity_poly.pdbx_strand_id
1 'polypeptide(L)'
;MRPSRRPRPTIGERVARQLGWLPNLWRLWVLPYGAWLMNGLVQVFSKFRGNTEKEEEKVVVDGGVWSVMLKCLIHVAPLCATIVLAAINLKGFFIGNNYLGSTEDTIQSLDQLLLQITAKLYELLIVASLTTIVLDVLRRELLTESEGLPFGFVLAPFQFQDLTYWLSPDFWYSQYALRSRAKRYKIVLLLATSTTIAIFAGPSSALLMLPQTFTHWPGGGAHFTMAGGQNSLWPDRLEEFPRWCALTTAEEAEKSCSTGNFEIIAQTLRGWRQQQTLFNIDITDGLVRRHMNVIFPDFGKGDTWAIAPHLATCLYSEILTNMWHQAIFGASEASSEMQPFFKYRYRKYTGTTATIQAQIPIVRVNCREPVPQTFQYWYTVQPEIGETKAYLQPVAPARISESYVNSSRIATVWVPPPADDPRWNSSAYLNIQFPSSGGSTEDTVMTCSVDARWASGNIVGSLLGFWNGIQYYNASVWYEPTKKEYPGHGYAFPAFDQVSFRKVHLDSSWLQGVVPQLGSQFASYTTLSSALEVLGFAAGAESFSDQQGPSNRNVVEAAVAALIADGMSQTGYAKNGGGNLEDMRDVLNGEGVPTSPHDDDLLLSGRLDLPLLKKITTKPSDPATTQLRWDIFIGGLGYSANSVAYYLALTVVFAHALLALVHTAWSLGRRQTSGAWASQSDMLALAINSRPTAELAGTAGGIKMLSRLGLPVRIRDVHARPLSEYASSQSSGAPLVTRSEHSSGTDYNSLQLLVGKDGWLYKRNGLVELNGKY
;
A
#
# COMPACT_ATOMS: atom_id res chain seq x y z
N MET A 1 38.11 17.44 -33.41
CA MET A 1 36.99 16.58 -32.92
C MET A 1 35.79 17.48 -32.61
N ARG A 2 34.60 17.15 -33.13
CA ARG A 2 33.37 17.96 -32.99
C ARG A 2 32.87 17.94 -31.53
N PRO A 3 32.23 19.02 -31.03
CA PRO A 3 31.59 19.01 -29.72
C PRO A 3 30.37 18.07 -29.73
N SER A 4 30.28 17.21 -28.72
CA SER A 4 29.18 16.27 -28.55
C SER A 4 27.86 17.02 -28.34
N ARG A 5 26.84 16.64 -29.13
CA ARG A 5 25.50 17.20 -29.02
C ARG A 5 24.90 16.83 -27.67
N ARG A 6 24.46 17.84 -26.91
CA ARG A 6 23.63 17.63 -25.72
C ARG A 6 22.39 16.78 -26.09
N PRO A 7 22.00 15.79 -25.27
CA PRO A 7 20.79 15.01 -25.52
C PRO A 7 19.55 15.90 -25.47
N ARG A 8 18.57 15.60 -26.32
CA ARG A 8 17.30 16.35 -26.35
C ARG A 8 16.52 16.08 -25.05
N PRO A 9 15.93 17.12 -24.42
CA PRO A 9 15.13 16.92 -23.22
C PRO A 9 13.95 15.99 -23.50
N THR A 10 13.68 15.10 -22.55
CA THR A 10 12.56 14.16 -22.61
C THR A 10 11.22 14.92 -22.62
N ILE A 11 10.14 14.27 -23.04
CA ILE A 11 8.79 14.86 -23.00
C ILE A 11 8.43 15.29 -21.57
N GLY A 12 8.88 14.54 -20.56
CA GLY A 12 8.69 14.86 -19.13
C GLY A 12 9.40 16.15 -18.69
N GLU A 13 10.63 16.40 -19.12
CA GLU A 13 11.35 17.64 -18.79
C GLU A 13 10.77 18.87 -19.49
N ARG A 14 10.23 18.69 -20.71
CA ARG A 14 9.49 19.75 -21.42
C ARG A 14 8.18 20.08 -20.72
N VAL A 15 7.47 19.08 -20.23
CA VAL A 15 6.24 19.27 -19.44
C VAL A 15 6.53 19.89 -18.08
N ALA A 16 7.60 19.49 -17.39
CA ALA A 16 8.02 20.08 -16.10
C ALA A 16 8.44 21.55 -16.23
N ARG A 17 9.19 21.91 -17.28
CA ARG A 17 9.48 23.33 -17.59
C ARG A 17 8.25 24.11 -18.03
N GLN A 18 7.29 23.47 -18.69
CA GLN A 18 5.99 24.09 -19.01
C GLN A 18 5.03 24.18 -17.82
N LEU A 19 5.32 23.52 -16.70
CA LEU A 19 4.49 23.51 -15.48
C LEU A 19 5.10 24.30 -14.31
N GLY A 20 6.27 24.92 -14.48
CA GLY A 20 6.93 25.78 -13.47
C GLY A 20 6.13 27.02 -13.01
N TRP A 21 5.00 27.30 -13.66
CA TRP A 21 4.05 28.37 -13.37
C TRP A 21 2.97 27.95 -12.34
N LEU A 22 2.88 26.65 -12.00
CA LEU A 22 1.91 26.10 -11.02
C LEU A 22 1.96 26.76 -9.63
N PRO A 23 3.11 27.15 -9.07
CA PRO A 23 3.15 27.86 -7.78
C PRO A 23 2.60 29.28 -7.83
N ASN A 24 2.37 29.84 -9.02
CA ASN A 24 1.74 31.16 -9.19
C ASN A 24 0.25 31.06 -9.58
N LEU A 25 -0.25 29.85 -9.85
CA LEU A 25 -1.64 29.64 -10.22
C LEU A 25 -2.58 30.05 -9.07
N TRP A 26 -2.23 29.85 -7.79
CA TRP A 26 -3.08 30.27 -6.65
C TRP A 26 -3.49 31.75 -6.69
N ARG A 27 -2.66 32.64 -7.28
CA ARG A 27 -3.00 34.06 -7.48
C ARG A 27 -4.11 34.26 -8.53
N LEU A 28 -4.19 33.39 -9.53
CA LEU A 28 -5.29 33.34 -10.51
C LEU A 28 -6.56 32.68 -9.92
N TRP A 29 -6.48 31.97 -8.79
CA TRP A 29 -7.61 31.30 -8.13
C TRP A 29 -8.24 32.12 -7.01
N VAL A 30 -7.42 32.66 -6.10
CA VAL A 30 -7.88 33.38 -4.89
C VAL A 30 -8.54 34.71 -5.24
N LEU A 31 -8.08 35.41 -6.28
CA LEU A 31 -8.66 36.70 -6.65
C LEU A 31 -10.06 36.57 -7.27
N PRO A 32 -10.33 35.72 -8.28
CA PRO A 32 -11.68 35.58 -8.83
C PRO A 32 -12.61 34.72 -7.96
N TYR A 33 -12.12 33.69 -7.28
CA TYR A 33 -12.96 32.87 -6.38
C TYR A 33 -13.20 33.57 -5.05
N GLY A 34 -12.20 34.27 -4.52
CA GLY A 34 -12.35 35.20 -3.41
C GLY A 34 -13.23 36.38 -3.79
N ALA A 35 -13.17 36.91 -5.01
CA ALA A 35 -14.14 37.89 -5.49
C ALA A 35 -15.54 37.30 -5.72
N TRP A 36 -15.69 36.01 -6.04
CA TRP A 36 -17.00 35.34 -6.15
C TRP A 36 -17.62 35.06 -4.78
N LEU A 37 -16.82 34.57 -3.82
CA LEU A 37 -17.22 34.40 -2.42
C LEU A 37 -17.46 35.73 -1.73
N MET A 38 -16.60 36.73 -1.97
CA MET A 38 -16.80 38.10 -1.48
C MET A 38 -17.95 38.77 -2.21
N ASN A 39 -18.20 38.56 -3.50
CA ASN A 39 -19.43 39.05 -4.14
C ASN A 39 -20.66 38.31 -3.66
N GLY A 40 -20.58 37.01 -3.37
CA GLY A 40 -21.67 36.24 -2.77
C GLY A 40 -21.99 36.73 -1.37
N LEU A 41 -20.96 36.91 -0.54
CA LEU A 41 -21.07 37.51 0.80
C LEU A 41 -21.49 38.97 0.73
N VAL A 42 -20.98 39.79 -0.18
CA VAL A 42 -21.38 41.19 -0.40
C VAL A 42 -22.79 41.27 -0.96
N GLN A 43 -23.25 40.33 -1.79
CA GLN A 43 -24.65 40.24 -2.24
C GLN A 43 -25.58 39.79 -1.12
N VAL A 44 -25.17 38.83 -0.29
CA VAL A 44 -25.91 38.44 0.92
C VAL A 44 -25.96 39.59 1.91
N PHE A 45 -24.82 40.21 2.24
CA PHE A 45 -24.73 41.36 3.14
C PHE A 45 -25.44 42.60 2.58
N SER A 46 -25.42 42.87 1.28
CA SER A 46 -26.19 43.97 0.67
C SER A 46 -27.68 43.66 0.60
N LYS A 47 -28.10 42.41 0.43
CA LYS A 47 -29.50 41.99 0.63
C LYS A 47 -29.95 42.13 2.08
N PHE A 48 -29.07 41.89 3.05
CA PHE A 48 -29.35 42.15 4.47
C PHE A 48 -29.35 43.65 4.82
N ARG A 49 -28.68 44.50 4.03
CA ARG A 49 -28.48 45.93 4.31
C ARG A 49 -29.37 46.85 3.46
N GLY A 50 -29.93 46.35 2.37
CA GLY A 50 -30.79 47.10 1.44
C GLY A 50 -32.26 46.86 1.73
N ASN A 51 -32.89 47.77 2.50
CA ASN A 51 -34.33 47.96 2.46
C ASN A 51 -34.68 48.74 1.19
N THR A 52 -34.85 48.05 0.06
CA THR A 52 -35.54 48.64 -1.10
C THR A 52 -37.04 48.42 -0.92
N GLU A 53 -37.84 49.49 -0.88
CA GLU A 53 -39.30 49.44 -0.66
C GLU A 53 -40.08 48.72 -1.78
N LYS A 54 -39.43 48.42 -2.92
CA LYS A 54 -39.98 47.62 -4.03
C LYS A 54 -38.93 46.66 -4.58
N GLU A 55 -39.33 45.41 -4.78
CA GLU A 55 -38.52 44.35 -5.43
C GLU A 55 -38.42 44.62 -6.94
N GLU A 56 -37.20 44.59 -7.48
CA GLU A 56 -36.98 44.69 -8.93
C GLU A 56 -37.32 43.37 -9.65
N GLU A 57 -37.79 43.47 -10.89
CA GLU A 57 -38.18 42.29 -11.66
C GLU A 57 -37.00 41.43 -12.05
N LYS A 58 -37.10 40.14 -11.74
CA LYS A 58 -36.03 39.17 -12.01
C LYS A 58 -36.07 38.72 -13.47
N VAL A 59 -34.97 38.92 -14.19
CA VAL A 59 -34.79 38.46 -15.57
C VAL A 59 -34.86 36.93 -15.64
N VAL A 60 -35.80 36.40 -16.43
CA VAL A 60 -36.09 34.96 -16.51
C VAL A 60 -35.03 34.19 -17.31
N VAL A 61 -34.61 34.73 -18.45
CA VAL A 61 -33.54 34.17 -19.29
C VAL A 61 -32.56 35.28 -19.62
N ASP A 62 -31.29 35.05 -19.28
CA ASP A 62 -30.19 35.94 -19.63
C ASP A 62 -29.38 35.32 -20.78
N GLY A 63 -29.04 36.16 -21.76
CA GLY A 63 -28.33 35.77 -22.97
C GLY A 63 -26.93 36.35 -22.95
N GLY A 64 -25.92 35.49 -23.14
CA GLY A 64 -24.54 35.95 -23.16
C GLY A 64 -23.54 34.89 -22.75
N VAL A 65 -22.38 34.88 -23.42
CA VAL A 65 -21.29 33.95 -23.10
C VAL A 65 -20.76 34.23 -21.68
N TRP A 66 -20.67 35.50 -21.29
CA TRP A 66 -20.18 35.89 -19.97
C TRP A 66 -21.12 35.43 -18.83
N SER A 67 -22.41 35.65 -18.99
CA SER A 67 -23.43 35.20 -18.02
C SER A 67 -23.43 33.68 -17.85
N VAL A 68 -23.23 32.93 -18.94
CA VAL A 68 -23.08 31.47 -18.88
C VAL A 68 -21.79 31.07 -18.16
N MET A 69 -20.66 31.71 -18.46
CA MET A 69 -19.38 31.42 -17.80
C MET A 69 -19.41 31.68 -16.30
N LEU A 70 -20.03 32.78 -15.86
CA LEU A 70 -20.18 33.09 -14.44
C LEU A 70 -20.95 32.01 -13.68
N LYS A 71 -21.96 31.39 -14.31
CA LYS A 71 -22.70 30.29 -13.67
C LYS A 71 -21.94 28.97 -13.68
N CYS A 72 -21.21 28.67 -14.75
CA CYS A 72 -20.36 27.48 -14.82
C CYS A 72 -19.14 27.55 -13.89
N LEU A 73 -18.82 28.73 -13.32
CA LEU A 73 -17.73 28.89 -12.35
C LEU A 73 -17.89 27.98 -11.12
N ILE A 74 -19.12 27.60 -10.75
CA ILE A 74 -19.39 26.67 -9.64
C ILE A 74 -18.77 25.28 -9.86
N HIS A 75 -18.55 24.89 -11.12
CA HIS A 75 -17.91 23.61 -11.47
C HIS A 75 -16.39 23.65 -11.34
N VAL A 76 -15.79 24.84 -11.41
CA VAL A 76 -14.35 25.00 -11.57
C VAL A 76 -13.58 24.55 -10.32
N ALA A 77 -14.01 24.95 -9.13
CA ALA A 77 -13.36 24.55 -7.88
C ALA A 77 -13.35 23.02 -7.65
N PRO A 78 -14.49 22.30 -7.75
CA PRO A 78 -14.47 20.85 -7.57
C PRO A 78 -13.73 20.11 -8.70
N LEU A 79 -13.73 20.63 -9.94
CA LEU A 79 -12.93 20.05 -11.02
C LEU A 79 -11.43 20.13 -10.73
N CYS A 80 -10.96 21.26 -10.21
CA CYS A 80 -9.55 21.42 -9.87
C CYS A 80 -9.12 20.55 -8.70
N ALA A 81 -9.96 20.47 -7.66
CA ALA A 81 -9.75 19.55 -6.56
C ALA A 81 -9.70 18.09 -7.07
N THR A 82 -10.60 17.70 -8.00
CA THR A 82 -10.56 16.38 -8.66
C THR A 82 -9.21 16.13 -9.31
N ILE A 83 -8.70 17.09 -10.10
CA ILE A 83 -7.43 16.95 -10.82
C ILE A 83 -6.26 16.80 -9.84
N VAL A 84 -6.22 17.62 -8.78
CA VAL A 84 -5.15 17.57 -7.77
C VAL A 84 -5.18 16.24 -7.02
N LEU A 85 -6.34 15.82 -6.52
CA LEU A 85 -6.51 14.57 -5.77
C LEU A 85 -6.21 13.36 -6.65
N ALA A 86 -6.68 13.35 -7.89
CA ALA A 86 -6.37 12.29 -8.85
C ALA A 86 -4.87 12.25 -9.15
N ALA A 87 -4.23 13.39 -9.40
CA ALA A 87 -2.81 13.45 -9.71
C ALA A 87 -1.95 12.93 -8.55
N ILE A 88 -2.26 13.32 -7.30
CA ILE A 88 -1.53 12.92 -6.10
C ILE A 88 -1.74 11.42 -5.81
N ASN A 89 -2.98 10.92 -5.87
CA ASN A 89 -3.28 9.51 -5.59
C ASN A 89 -2.82 8.56 -6.71
N LEU A 90 -2.88 8.96 -7.99
CA LEU A 90 -2.44 8.10 -9.09
C LEU A 90 -0.92 8.09 -9.27
N LYS A 91 -0.23 9.21 -9.06
CA LYS A 91 1.24 9.25 -9.16
C LYS A 91 1.93 8.61 -7.96
N GLY A 92 1.26 8.58 -6.82
CA GLY A 92 1.90 8.28 -5.56
C GLY A 92 2.60 9.51 -4.98
N PHE A 93 2.33 9.84 -3.72
CA PHE A 93 3.03 10.90 -3.01
C PHE A 93 3.31 10.48 -1.58
N PHE A 94 4.58 10.23 -1.27
CA PHE A 94 5.02 9.95 0.10
C PHE A 94 5.13 11.25 0.90
N ILE A 95 4.56 11.26 2.10
CA ILE A 95 4.59 12.38 3.04
C ILE A 95 5.70 12.17 4.06
N GLY A 96 5.75 11.00 4.68
CA GLY A 96 6.61 10.68 5.82
C GLY A 96 5.81 10.09 6.98
N ASN A 97 6.41 9.86 8.14
CA ASN A 97 5.72 9.20 9.26
C ASN A 97 4.63 10.07 9.92
N ASN A 98 4.79 11.39 9.86
CA ASN A 98 3.89 12.36 10.47
C ASN A 98 3.43 13.39 9.44
N TYR A 99 2.30 14.05 9.68
CA TYR A 99 1.88 15.22 8.92
C TYR A 99 2.93 16.36 9.04
N LEU A 100 3.06 17.18 7.99
CA LEU A 100 4.09 18.22 7.85
C LEU A 100 3.95 19.32 8.93
N GLY A 101 4.57 19.17 10.11
CA GLY A 101 4.60 20.27 11.08
C GLY A 101 5.20 20.01 12.46
N SER A 102 5.04 18.83 13.05
CA SER A 102 5.55 18.52 14.39
C SER A 102 5.46 17.03 14.70
N THR A 103 6.24 16.54 15.67
CA THR A 103 6.16 15.16 16.17
C THR A 103 5.12 14.96 17.28
N GLU A 104 4.49 16.03 17.76
CA GLU A 104 3.52 15.98 18.85
C GLU A 104 2.16 15.44 18.39
N ASP A 105 1.65 14.42 19.06
CA ASP A 105 0.42 13.70 18.69
C ASP A 105 -0.80 14.62 18.59
N THR A 106 -0.87 15.65 19.43
CA THR A 106 -1.97 16.63 19.42
C THR A 106 -2.02 17.39 18.09
N ILE A 107 -0.87 17.75 17.52
CA ILE A 107 -0.79 18.50 16.26
C ILE A 107 -1.16 17.60 15.08
N GLN A 108 -0.76 16.32 15.11
CA GLN A 108 -1.12 15.36 14.06
C GLN A 108 -2.64 15.12 14.00
N SER A 109 -3.31 15.04 15.15
CA SER A 109 -4.77 14.91 15.20
C SER A 109 -5.50 16.13 14.61
N LEU A 110 -4.91 17.32 14.78
CA LEU A 110 -5.42 18.56 14.20
C LEU A 110 -5.29 18.57 12.67
N ASP A 111 -4.14 18.15 12.14
CA ASP A 111 -3.91 18.07 10.69
C ASP A 111 -4.90 17.09 10.02
N GLN A 112 -5.13 15.94 10.64
CA GLN A 112 -6.12 14.97 10.15
C GLN A 112 -7.54 15.55 10.18
N LEU A 113 -7.91 16.29 11.24
CA LEU A 113 -9.19 16.99 11.33
C LEU A 113 -9.34 18.04 10.22
N LEU A 114 -8.30 18.83 9.94
CA LEU A 114 -8.33 19.82 8.86
C LEU A 114 -8.51 19.19 7.49
N LEU A 115 -7.89 18.04 7.23
CA LEU A 115 -8.10 17.27 6.00
C LEU A 115 -9.54 16.73 5.90
N GLN A 116 -10.14 16.27 7.00
CA GLN A 116 -11.54 15.84 7.02
C GLN A 116 -12.51 16.99 6.75
N ILE A 117 -12.28 18.17 7.35
CA ILE A 117 -13.06 19.38 7.06
C ILE A 117 -12.94 19.75 5.58
N THR A 118 -11.74 19.67 5.02
CA THR A 118 -11.48 19.96 3.60
C THR A 118 -12.20 18.94 2.69
N ALA A 119 -12.21 17.65 3.05
CA ALA A 119 -12.96 16.63 2.34
C ALA A 119 -14.46 16.91 2.35
N LYS A 120 -15.01 17.38 3.49
CA LYS A 120 -16.42 17.74 3.59
C LYS A 120 -16.77 18.97 2.76
N LEU A 121 -15.90 19.97 2.74
CA LEU A 121 -16.06 21.14 1.87
C LEU A 121 -16.08 20.74 0.39
N TYR A 122 -15.18 19.82 -0.01
CA TYR A 122 -15.11 19.32 -1.38
C TYR A 122 -16.37 18.52 -1.78
N GLU A 123 -16.90 17.67 -0.89
CA GLU A 123 -18.20 17.01 -1.07
C GLU A 123 -19.32 18.04 -1.33
N LEU A 124 -19.42 19.09 -0.52
CA LEU A 124 -20.45 20.12 -0.67
C LEU A 124 -20.32 20.88 -2.00
N LEU A 125 -19.10 21.11 -2.49
CA LEU A 125 -18.86 21.71 -3.80
C LEU A 125 -19.33 20.80 -4.95
N ILE A 126 -19.10 19.48 -4.85
CA ILE A 126 -19.62 18.50 -5.81
C ILE A 126 -21.16 18.56 -5.82
N VAL A 127 -21.80 18.53 -4.65
CA VAL A 127 -23.26 18.59 -4.52
C VAL A 127 -23.81 19.89 -5.10
N ALA A 128 -23.24 21.05 -4.76
CA ALA A 128 -23.66 22.34 -5.30
C ALA A 128 -23.55 22.40 -6.84
N SER A 129 -22.47 21.82 -7.39
CA SER A 129 -22.28 21.65 -8.82
C SER A 129 -23.38 20.78 -9.43
N LEU A 130 -23.69 19.60 -8.85
CA LEU A 130 -24.74 18.70 -9.36
C LEU A 130 -26.13 19.35 -9.31
N THR A 131 -26.46 20.03 -8.21
CA THR A 131 -27.72 20.78 -8.08
C THR A 131 -27.86 21.81 -9.19
N THR A 132 -26.78 22.52 -9.53
CA THR A 132 -26.80 23.50 -10.64
C THR A 132 -27.07 22.83 -11.99
N ILE A 133 -26.47 21.66 -12.24
CA ILE A 133 -26.69 20.88 -13.47
C ILE A 133 -28.15 20.41 -13.56
N VAL A 134 -28.67 19.78 -12.51
CA VAL A 134 -30.05 19.27 -12.46
C VAL A 134 -31.05 20.41 -12.63
N LEU A 135 -30.85 21.51 -11.90
CA LEU A 135 -31.72 22.68 -11.96
C LEU A 135 -31.73 23.33 -13.35
N ASP A 136 -30.58 23.48 -14.01
CA ASP A 136 -30.53 24.04 -15.37
C ASP A 136 -31.23 23.14 -16.40
N VAL A 137 -31.09 21.81 -16.28
CA VAL A 137 -31.81 20.88 -17.17
C VAL A 137 -33.32 20.95 -16.94
N LEU A 138 -33.79 20.87 -15.69
CA LEU A 138 -35.23 20.89 -15.40
C LEU A 138 -35.87 22.26 -15.68
N ARG A 139 -35.16 23.36 -15.48
CA ARG A 139 -35.63 24.71 -15.88
C ARG A 139 -35.95 24.79 -17.37
N ARG A 140 -35.14 24.17 -18.23
CA ARG A 140 -35.41 24.17 -19.68
C ARG A 140 -36.67 23.39 -20.02
N GLU A 141 -36.90 22.27 -19.34
CA GLU A 141 -38.13 21.50 -19.51
C GLU A 141 -39.38 22.28 -19.04
N LEU A 142 -39.23 23.18 -18.06
CA LEU A 142 -40.30 24.06 -17.57
C LEU A 142 -40.56 25.29 -18.46
N LEU A 143 -39.52 25.84 -19.09
CA LEU A 143 -39.56 27.10 -19.84
C LEU A 143 -39.76 26.93 -21.34
N THR A 144 -39.04 25.99 -21.96
CA THR A 144 -38.88 25.94 -23.43
C THR A 144 -39.67 24.79 -24.05
N GLU A 145 -39.78 23.68 -23.34
CA GLU A 145 -40.37 22.46 -23.90
C GLU A 145 -41.90 22.49 -23.86
N SER A 146 -42.53 22.10 -24.97
CA SER A 146 -43.98 22.14 -25.14
C SER A 146 -44.72 21.15 -24.26
N GLU A 147 -44.05 20.17 -23.66
CA GLU A 147 -44.69 19.19 -22.77
C GLU A 147 -44.71 19.65 -21.30
N GLY A 148 -43.76 20.50 -20.88
CA GLY A 148 -43.56 20.84 -19.47
C GLY A 148 -42.93 19.72 -18.64
N LEU A 149 -42.96 19.85 -17.32
CA LEU A 149 -42.44 18.86 -16.37
C LEU A 149 -43.54 18.41 -15.39
N PRO A 150 -43.70 17.11 -15.09
CA PRO A 150 -44.66 16.66 -14.08
C PRO A 150 -44.44 17.35 -12.73
N PHE A 151 -45.52 17.66 -12.03
CA PHE A 151 -45.52 18.42 -10.77
C PHE A 151 -44.56 17.86 -9.72
N GLY A 152 -44.49 16.54 -9.52
CA GLY A 152 -43.60 15.93 -8.53
C GLY A 152 -42.10 16.02 -8.86
N PHE A 153 -41.72 16.42 -10.09
CA PHE A 153 -40.33 16.70 -10.47
C PHE A 153 -39.91 18.16 -10.32
N VAL A 154 -40.84 19.08 -10.03
CA VAL A 154 -40.53 20.52 -9.88
C VAL A 154 -39.52 20.78 -8.75
N LEU A 155 -39.62 20.01 -7.66
CA LEU A 155 -38.71 20.12 -6.50
C LEU A 155 -37.54 19.12 -6.51
N ALA A 156 -37.42 18.30 -7.56
CA ALA A 156 -36.34 17.30 -7.69
C ALA A 156 -34.91 17.86 -7.49
N PRO A 157 -34.54 19.07 -7.98
CA PRO A 157 -33.20 19.62 -7.78
C PRO A 157 -32.82 19.83 -6.32
N PHE A 158 -33.79 19.92 -5.41
CA PHE A 158 -33.57 20.16 -3.99
C PHE A 158 -33.65 18.90 -3.12
N GLN A 159 -34.10 17.78 -3.69
CA GLN A 159 -34.39 16.53 -2.95
C GLN A 159 -33.66 15.31 -3.52
N PHE A 160 -33.01 15.40 -4.68
CA PHE A 160 -32.40 14.24 -5.34
C PHE A 160 -31.34 13.53 -4.50
N GLN A 161 -30.69 14.22 -3.56
CA GLN A 161 -29.70 13.64 -2.65
C GLN A 161 -30.32 12.77 -1.55
N ASP A 162 -31.62 12.95 -1.27
CA ASP A 162 -32.32 12.20 -0.23
C ASP A 162 -32.84 10.87 -0.78
N LEU A 163 -32.43 9.75 -0.18
CA LEU A 163 -32.89 8.41 -0.60
C LEU A 163 -34.40 8.24 -0.45
N THR A 164 -35.03 8.97 0.47
CA THR A 164 -36.49 8.97 0.66
C THR A 164 -37.22 9.56 -0.54
N TYR A 165 -36.60 10.46 -1.30
CA TYR A 165 -37.18 11.02 -2.52
C TYR A 165 -37.39 9.94 -3.59
N TRP A 166 -36.49 8.97 -3.71
CA TRP A 166 -36.61 7.86 -4.67
C TRP A 166 -37.72 6.89 -4.32
N LEU A 167 -38.09 6.81 -3.05
CA LEU A 167 -39.24 6.04 -2.56
C LEU A 167 -40.53 6.87 -2.56
N SER A 168 -40.44 8.17 -2.77
CA SER A 168 -41.58 9.06 -2.71
C SER A 168 -42.56 8.81 -3.87
N PRO A 169 -43.86 9.01 -3.64
CA PRO A 169 -44.83 9.03 -4.73
C PRO A 169 -44.52 10.12 -5.76
N ASP A 170 -43.92 11.23 -5.34
CA ASP A 170 -43.51 12.35 -6.20
C ASP A 170 -42.58 11.88 -7.32
N PHE A 171 -41.63 10.98 -7.03
CA PHE A 171 -40.74 10.42 -8.03
C PHE A 171 -41.44 9.40 -8.95
N TRP A 172 -42.10 8.37 -8.37
CA TRP A 172 -42.68 7.28 -9.15
C TRP A 172 -43.81 7.74 -10.06
N TYR A 173 -44.75 8.56 -9.56
CA TYR A 173 -45.86 9.02 -10.39
C TYR A 173 -45.41 10.01 -11.46
N SER A 174 -44.42 10.86 -11.16
CA SER A 174 -43.88 11.80 -12.14
C SER A 174 -43.13 11.11 -13.28
N GLN A 175 -42.36 10.04 -13.02
CA GLN A 175 -41.68 9.31 -14.12
C GLN A 175 -42.67 8.60 -15.05
N TYR A 176 -43.78 8.07 -14.52
CA TYR A 176 -44.80 7.40 -15.32
C TYR A 176 -45.64 8.39 -16.13
N ALA A 177 -45.77 9.63 -15.63
CA ALA A 177 -46.49 10.70 -16.31
C ALA A 177 -45.73 11.30 -17.52
N LEU A 178 -44.42 11.08 -17.63
CA LEU A 178 -43.64 11.50 -18.80
C LEU A 178 -44.01 10.66 -20.03
N ARG A 179 -44.67 11.30 -21.01
CA ARG A 179 -45.11 10.65 -22.26
C ARG A 179 -43.96 10.24 -23.18
N SER A 180 -42.96 11.11 -23.36
CA SER A 180 -41.80 10.80 -24.20
C SER A 180 -40.82 9.86 -23.49
N ARG A 181 -40.59 8.68 -24.07
CA ARG A 181 -39.61 7.70 -23.55
C ARG A 181 -38.18 8.27 -23.48
N ALA A 182 -37.79 9.07 -24.47
CA ALA A 182 -36.48 9.70 -24.51
C ALA A 182 -36.30 10.73 -23.38
N LYS A 183 -37.33 11.57 -23.16
CA LYS A 183 -37.36 12.55 -22.06
C LYS A 183 -37.34 11.87 -20.69
N ARG A 184 -38.15 10.82 -20.52
CA ARG A 184 -38.15 9.99 -19.30
C ARG A 184 -36.77 9.44 -19.00
N TYR A 185 -36.15 8.80 -19.99
CA TYR A 185 -34.81 8.24 -19.83
C TYR A 185 -33.78 9.32 -19.46
N LYS A 186 -33.77 10.46 -20.16
CA LYS A 186 -32.87 11.59 -19.89
C LYS A 186 -32.99 12.12 -18.45
N ILE A 187 -34.22 12.40 -17.99
CA ILE A 187 -34.46 12.96 -16.65
C ILE A 187 -34.13 11.93 -15.56
N VAL A 188 -34.62 10.71 -15.69
CA VAL A 188 -34.38 9.65 -14.69
C VAL A 188 -32.90 9.30 -14.62
N LEU A 189 -32.20 9.20 -15.76
CA LEU A 189 -30.76 8.94 -15.78
C LEU A 189 -29.98 10.09 -15.14
N LEU A 190 -30.32 11.35 -15.44
CA LEU A 190 -29.69 12.51 -14.84
C LEU A 190 -29.85 12.52 -13.32
N LEU A 191 -31.08 12.27 -12.82
CA LEU A 191 -31.34 12.19 -11.39
C LEU A 191 -30.59 11.00 -10.76
N ALA A 192 -30.66 9.80 -11.37
CA ALA A 192 -30.02 8.60 -10.84
C ALA A 192 -28.49 8.77 -10.73
N THR A 193 -27.86 9.29 -11.79
CA THR A 193 -26.42 9.53 -11.80
C THR A 193 -26.03 10.62 -10.81
N SER A 194 -26.76 11.73 -10.75
CA SER A 194 -26.50 12.81 -9.79
C SER A 194 -26.67 12.36 -8.34
N THR A 195 -27.71 11.59 -8.03
CA THR A 195 -27.91 11.02 -6.69
C THR A 195 -26.78 10.07 -6.32
N THR A 196 -26.41 9.16 -7.23
CA THR A 196 -25.32 8.21 -6.99
C THR A 196 -24.03 8.95 -6.69
N ILE A 197 -23.67 9.95 -7.49
CA ILE A 197 -22.47 10.76 -7.27
C ILE A 197 -22.58 11.51 -5.94
N ALA A 198 -23.72 12.15 -5.62
CA ALA A 198 -23.89 12.90 -4.38
C ALA A 198 -23.74 12.02 -3.12
N ILE A 199 -24.31 10.82 -3.11
CA ILE A 199 -24.21 9.86 -2.00
C ILE A 199 -22.76 9.42 -1.80
N PHE A 200 -22.07 9.06 -2.89
CA PHE A 200 -20.70 8.59 -2.80
C PHE A 200 -19.65 9.70 -2.74
N ALA A 201 -20.02 10.97 -2.97
CA ALA A 201 -19.10 12.10 -2.95
C ALA A 201 -18.42 12.26 -1.59
N GLY A 202 -19.15 12.09 -0.49
CA GLY A 202 -18.61 12.20 0.87
C GLY A 202 -17.51 11.17 1.18
N PRO A 203 -17.81 9.85 1.13
CA PRO A 203 -16.79 8.84 1.36
C PRO A 203 -15.65 8.90 0.33
N SER A 204 -15.93 9.20 -0.94
CA SER A 204 -14.90 9.32 -1.97
C SER A 204 -13.95 10.50 -1.70
N SER A 205 -14.50 11.64 -1.27
CA SER A 205 -13.71 12.83 -0.93
C SER A 205 -12.82 12.56 0.29
N ALA A 206 -13.35 11.93 1.33
CA ALA A 206 -12.57 11.57 2.51
C ALA A 206 -11.43 10.60 2.18
N LEU A 207 -11.73 9.55 1.40
CA LEU A 207 -10.77 8.52 1.03
C LEU A 207 -9.60 9.07 0.20
N LEU A 208 -9.89 9.98 -0.75
CA LEU A 208 -8.86 10.57 -1.61
C LEU A 208 -8.07 11.70 -0.91
N MET A 209 -8.65 12.36 0.09
CA MET A 209 -8.03 13.48 0.81
C MET A 209 -7.14 13.02 1.97
N LEU A 210 -7.47 11.90 2.62
CA LEU A 210 -6.70 11.38 3.76
C LEU A 210 -5.56 10.47 3.28
N PRO A 211 -4.32 10.70 3.74
CA PRO A 211 -3.22 9.81 3.42
C PRO A 211 -3.33 8.50 4.20
N GLN A 212 -2.81 7.41 3.61
CA GLN A 212 -2.77 6.09 4.21
C GLN A 212 -1.41 5.82 4.86
N THR A 213 -1.40 4.94 5.85
CA THR A 213 -0.16 4.36 6.38
C THR A 213 0.27 3.18 5.51
N PHE A 214 1.47 3.28 4.95
CA PHE A 214 2.16 2.22 4.23
C PHE A 214 3.23 1.61 5.11
N THR A 215 3.39 0.29 5.02
CA THR A 215 4.55 -0.44 5.57
C THR A 215 5.64 -0.65 4.52
N HIS A 216 5.27 -0.73 3.24
CA HIS A 216 6.16 -1.01 2.12
C HIS A 216 6.05 0.04 1.00
N TRP A 217 6.43 1.28 1.27
CA TRP A 217 6.54 2.30 0.22
C TRP A 217 7.88 2.18 -0.52
N PRO A 218 7.93 2.20 -1.87
CA PRO A 218 9.19 2.09 -2.61
C PRO A 218 10.11 3.30 -2.32
N GLY A 219 11.27 3.03 -1.71
CA GLY A 219 12.28 4.00 -1.30
C GLY A 219 13.53 4.06 -2.19
N GLY A 220 13.47 3.39 -3.34
CA GLY A 220 14.59 3.23 -4.27
C GLY A 220 15.09 1.78 -4.30
N GLY A 221 16.26 1.60 -4.89
CA GLY A 221 16.86 0.29 -5.09
C GLY A 221 18.03 0.32 -6.05
N ALA A 222 18.75 -0.80 -6.12
CA ALA A 222 19.90 -0.98 -6.99
C ALA A 222 20.01 -2.44 -7.44
N HIS A 223 20.59 -2.67 -8.61
CA HIS A 223 21.17 -3.97 -8.93
C HIS A 223 22.63 -3.95 -8.52
N PHE A 224 23.13 -5.05 -7.96
CA PHE A 224 24.55 -5.20 -7.63
C PHE A 224 25.07 -6.53 -8.13
N THR A 225 26.36 -6.54 -8.48
CA THR A 225 27.03 -7.72 -9.05
C THR A 225 28.03 -8.29 -8.06
N MET A 226 27.88 -9.57 -7.72
CA MET A 226 28.79 -10.32 -6.87
C MET A 226 29.78 -11.14 -7.70
N ALA A 227 30.96 -11.40 -7.14
CA ALA A 227 31.96 -12.30 -7.69
C ALA A 227 31.54 -13.76 -7.47
N GLY A 228 31.61 -14.57 -8.53
CA GLY A 228 31.20 -15.96 -8.56
C GLY A 228 29.85 -16.16 -9.25
N GLY A 229 29.75 -17.22 -10.06
CA GLY A 229 28.46 -17.67 -10.61
C GLY A 229 27.58 -18.37 -9.57
N GLN A 230 26.35 -18.73 -9.96
CA GLN A 230 25.37 -19.41 -9.09
C GLN A 230 25.96 -20.63 -8.37
N ASN A 231 26.73 -21.45 -9.07
CA ASN A 231 27.34 -22.66 -8.53
C ASN A 231 28.56 -22.38 -7.63
N SER A 232 29.17 -21.20 -7.72
CA SER A 232 30.25 -20.81 -6.81
C SER A 232 29.72 -20.16 -5.53
N LEU A 233 28.60 -19.44 -5.60
CA LEU A 233 27.99 -18.79 -4.44
C LEU A 233 27.11 -19.78 -3.67
N TRP A 234 26.38 -20.62 -4.38
CA TRP A 234 25.48 -21.63 -3.81
C TRP A 234 25.74 -22.97 -4.50
N PRO A 235 26.84 -23.66 -4.17
CA PRO A 235 27.19 -24.93 -4.79
C PRO A 235 26.27 -26.06 -4.34
N ASP A 236 26.06 -27.06 -5.21
CA ASP A 236 25.35 -28.30 -4.85
C ASP A 236 26.21 -29.23 -3.97
N ARG A 237 27.52 -28.97 -3.92
CA ARG A 237 28.47 -29.72 -3.11
C ARG A 237 29.45 -28.78 -2.42
N LEU A 238 29.57 -28.90 -1.11
CA LEU A 238 30.50 -28.15 -0.28
C LEU A 238 31.70 -29.03 0.04
N GLU A 239 32.81 -28.83 -0.69
CA GLU A 239 34.03 -29.63 -0.58
C GLU A 239 35.09 -28.97 0.32
N GLU A 240 35.42 -27.69 0.11
CA GLU A 240 36.44 -26.99 0.91
C GLU A 240 35.81 -25.91 1.79
N PHE A 241 36.10 -25.95 3.10
CA PHE A 241 35.79 -24.83 3.97
C PHE A 241 36.84 -23.72 3.75
N PRO A 242 36.43 -22.45 3.56
CA PRO A 242 37.36 -21.37 3.24
C PRO A 242 38.50 -21.20 4.28
N ARG A 243 39.76 -21.32 3.82
CA ARG A 243 40.98 -21.27 4.65
C ARG A 243 41.41 -19.89 5.16
N TRP A 244 40.71 -18.81 4.83
CA TRP A 244 40.99 -17.51 5.45
C TRP A 244 40.71 -17.50 6.96
N CYS A 245 40.17 -18.61 7.48
CA CYS A 245 40.03 -18.93 8.90
C CYS A 245 40.92 -20.05 9.45
N ALA A 246 41.95 -20.46 8.71
CA ALA A 246 42.93 -21.40 9.20
C ALA A 246 44.10 -20.65 9.88
N LEU A 247 43.92 -20.22 11.14
CA LEU A 247 45.03 -19.72 11.96
C LEU A 247 45.11 -20.44 13.31
N THR A 248 46.35 -20.59 13.76
CA THR A 248 46.86 -21.62 14.66
C THR A 248 46.65 -21.37 16.16
N THR A 249 45.94 -20.30 16.54
CA THR A 249 45.72 -19.90 17.94
C THR A 249 44.33 -19.32 18.18
N ALA A 250 43.72 -19.69 19.32
CA ALA A 250 42.36 -19.32 19.71
C ALA A 250 42.11 -17.79 19.80
N GLU A 251 43.15 -17.01 20.09
CA GLU A 251 43.08 -15.54 20.25
C GLU A 251 42.95 -14.79 18.90
N GLU A 252 43.36 -15.41 17.78
CA GLU A 252 43.23 -14.85 16.43
C GLU A 252 41.93 -15.29 15.74
N ALA A 253 41.41 -16.48 16.11
CA ALA A 253 40.11 -16.98 15.66
C ALA A 253 38.95 -16.06 16.11
N GLU A 254 39.12 -15.35 17.22
CA GLU A 254 38.10 -14.50 17.86
C GLU A 254 37.82 -13.17 17.12
N LYS A 255 38.73 -12.68 16.26
CA LYS A 255 38.65 -11.31 15.70
C LYS A 255 38.23 -11.20 14.23
N SER A 256 38.25 -12.28 13.46
CA SER A 256 37.88 -12.21 12.04
C SER A 256 37.20 -13.46 11.49
N CYS A 257 37.05 -14.52 12.30
CA CYS A 257 36.62 -15.82 11.81
C CYS A 257 35.35 -16.33 12.45
N SER A 258 34.43 -16.69 11.57
CA SER A 258 33.13 -17.27 11.87
C SER A 258 33.18 -18.62 12.58
N THR A 259 34.31 -19.32 12.56
CA THR A 259 34.53 -20.52 13.40
C THR A 259 34.52 -20.18 14.90
N GLY A 260 34.56 -18.89 15.29
CA GLY A 260 34.34 -18.39 16.65
C GLY A 260 32.87 -18.22 17.04
N ASN A 261 31.92 -18.29 16.09
CA ASN A 261 30.49 -18.09 16.37
C ASN A 261 29.88 -19.24 17.20
N PHE A 262 30.57 -20.38 17.32
CA PHE A 262 30.10 -21.54 18.08
C PHE A 262 29.81 -21.21 19.54
N GLU A 263 30.61 -20.34 20.16
CA GLU A 263 30.42 -19.95 21.55
C GLU A 263 29.15 -19.09 21.70
N ILE A 264 28.94 -18.12 20.82
CA ILE A 264 27.72 -17.28 20.81
C ILE A 264 26.49 -18.15 20.61
N ILE A 265 26.52 -19.07 19.65
CA ILE A 265 25.45 -20.04 19.39
C ILE A 265 25.16 -20.87 20.65
N ALA A 266 26.20 -21.44 21.28
CA ALA A 266 26.07 -22.28 22.47
C ALA A 266 25.55 -21.51 23.69
N GLN A 267 26.08 -20.32 23.96
CA GLN A 267 25.64 -19.47 25.07
C GLN A 267 24.18 -19.03 24.91
N THR A 268 23.80 -18.66 23.69
CA THR A 268 22.44 -18.24 23.36
C THR A 268 21.46 -19.41 23.56
N LEU A 269 21.77 -20.59 23.01
CA LEU A 269 21.00 -21.82 23.20
C LEU A 269 20.94 -22.26 24.67
N ARG A 270 22.01 -22.05 25.47
CA ARG A 270 22.03 -22.33 26.91
C ARG A 270 21.01 -21.46 27.66
N GLY A 271 20.92 -20.18 27.33
CA GLY A 271 19.89 -19.29 27.87
C GLY A 271 18.48 -19.77 27.54
N TRP A 272 18.27 -20.34 26.35
CA TRP A 272 16.97 -20.84 25.91
C TRP A 272 16.58 -22.19 26.49
N ARG A 273 17.55 -23.03 26.89
CA ARG A 273 17.27 -24.21 27.74
C ARG A 273 16.48 -23.82 29.00
N GLN A 274 16.49 -22.54 29.39
CA GLN A 274 15.78 -21.98 30.54
C GLN A 274 14.46 -21.23 30.21
N GLN A 275 14.12 -20.94 28.94
CA GLN A 275 12.91 -20.15 28.55
C GLN A 275 12.30 -20.63 27.21
N GLN A 276 10.96 -20.74 27.08
CA GLN A 276 10.25 -21.54 26.04
C GLN A 276 9.57 -20.80 24.85
N THR A 277 10.18 -19.84 24.13
CA THR A 277 9.53 -19.29 22.90
C THR A 277 10.50 -18.84 21.82
N LEU A 278 10.28 -19.30 20.56
CA LEU A 278 10.85 -18.86 19.25
C LEU A 278 12.13 -18.03 19.29
N PHE A 279 13.20 -18.57 18.71
CA PHE A 279 14.52 -18.18 19.14
C PHE A 279 15.45 -17.74 18.01
N ASN A 280 16.03 -16.56 18.18
CA ASN A 280 16.87 -15.93 17.18
C ASN A 280 18.29 -15.73 17.71
N ILE A 281 19.29 -16.20 16.95
CA ILE A 281 20.70 -16.04 17.28
C ILE A 281 21.23 -14.81 16.54
N ASP A 282 21.67 -13.82 17.29
CA ASP A 282 22.37 -12.65 16.77
C ASP A 282 23.86 -12.97 16.61
N ILE A 283 24.33 -12.98 15.38
CA ILE A 283 25.74 -13.21 15.01
C ILE A 283 26.29 -11.91 14.41
N THR A 284 27.46 -11.48 14.87
CA THR A 284 28.14 -10.29 14.33
C THR A 284 29.44 -10.73 13.66
N ASP A 285 29.47 -10.74 12.32
CA ASP A 285 30.61 -11.14 11.50
C ASP A 285 31.37 -9.90 10.99
N GLY A 286 32.09 -9.24 11.90
CA GLY A 286 32.83 -8.01 11.60
C GLY A 286 31.91 -6.81 11.37
N LEU A 287 31.63 -6.48 10.10
CA LEU A 287 30.85 -5.28 9.70
C LEU A 287 29.37 -5.60 9.44
N VAL A 288 28.95 -6.85 9.57
CA VAL A 288 27.57 -7.29 9.28
C VAL A 288 26.99 -8.00 10.51
N ARG A 289 25.75 -7.68 10.87
CA ARG A 289 25.00 -8.39 11.91
C ARG A 289 23.90 -9.22 11.25
N ARG A 290 23.88 -10.51 11.54
CA ARG A 290 22.92 -11.48 10.99
C ARG A 290 22.09 -12.06 12.12
N HIS A 291 20.82 -12.23 11.84
CA HIS A 291 19.84 -12.81 12.72
C HIS A 291 19.44 -14.15 12.14
N MET A 292 19.94 -15.22 12.76
CA MET A 292 19.65 -16.59 12.39
C MET A 292 18.43 -17.07 13.17
N ASN A 293 17.43 -17.59 12.46
CA ASN A 293 16.25 -18.13 13.13
C ASN A 293 16.45 -19.63 13.34
N VAL A 294 16.25 -20.10 14.57
CA VAL A 294 16.31 -21.52 14.93
C VAL A 294 14.97 -21.94 15.48
N ILE A 295 14.38 -22.96 14.88
CA ILE A 295 13.06 -23.48 15.22
C ILE A 295 13.23 -24.90 15.72
N PHE A 296 12.73 -25.19 16.91
CA PHE A 296 12.57 -26.55 17.42
C PHE A 296 11.17 -26.70 18.02
N PRO A 297 10.57 -27.91 17.94
CA PRO A 297 9.18 -28.11 18.34
C PRO A 297 9.02 -28.17 19.86
N ASP A 298 7.94 -27.55 20.35
CA ASP A 298 7.47 -27.76 21.72
C ASP A 298 7.07 -29.23 21.92
N PHE A 299 7.54 -29.84 23.02
CA PHE A 299 7.20 -31.20 23.45
C PHE A 299 7.57 -32.34 22.48
N GLY A 300 8.61 -32.16 21.66
CA GLY A 300 9.19 -33.23 20.83
C GLY A 300 8.34 -33.64 19.62
N LYS A 301 7.38 -32.79 19.21
CA LYS A 301 6.51 -33.03 18.05
C LYS A 301 6.81 -32.06 16.91
N GLY A 302 7.80 -32.36 16.08
CA GLY A 302 8.15 -31.60 14.87
C GLY A 302 9.61 -31.78 14.45
N ASP A 303 10.04 -31.04 13.43
CA ASP A 303 11.42 -31.05 12.93
C ASP A 303 12.19 -29.86 13.53
N THR A 304 13.44 -30.06 13.95
CA THR A 304 14.34 -28.97 14.35
C THR A 304 15.11 -28.46 13.14
N TRP A 305 15.10 -27.14 12.91
CA TRP A 305 15.78 -26.54 11.76
C TRP A 305 16.26 -25.11 12.03
N ALA A 306 17.24 -24.68 11.24
CA ALA A 306 17.81 -23.34 11.30
C ALA A 306 17.88 -22.72 9.91
N ILE A 307 17.78 -21.39 9.86
CA ILE A 307 17.92 -20.60 8.64
C ILE A 307 18.77 -19.36 8.92
N ALA A 308 19.73 -19.10 8.03
CA ALA A 308 20.66 -17.99 8.17
C ALA A 308 20.66 -17.09 6.92
N PRO A 309 20.89 -15.78 7.05
CA PRO A 309 21.14 -14.90 5.91
C PRO A 309 22.50 -15.21 5.25
N HIS A 310 22.55 -15.21 3.92
CA HIS A 310 23.79 -15.37 3.16
C HIS A 310 24.72 -14.15 3.35
N LEU A 311 25.88 -14.39 3.96
CA LEU A 311 26.78 -13.35 4.48
C LEU A 311 27.32 -12.42 3.39
N ALA A 312 27.70 -12.97 2.22
CA ALA A 312 28.17 -12.15 1.11
C ALA A 312 27.07 -11.19 0.60
N THR A 313 25.81 -11.65 0.55
CA THR A 313 24.69 -10.81 0.17
C THR A 313 24.43 -9.70 1.18
N CYS A 314 24.51 -10.01 2.48
CA CYS A 314 24.38 -9.02 3.54
C CYS A 314 25.47 -7.95 3.47
N LEU A 315 26.72 -8.31 3.12
CA LEU A 315 27.82 -7.35 2.94
C LEU A 315 27.50 -6.30 1.87
N TYR A 316 27.04 -6.71 0.68
CA TYR A 316 26.64 -5.76 -0.37
C TYR A 316 25.45 -4.90 0.07
N SER A 317 24.50 -5.50 0.81
CA SER A 317 23.42 -4.71 1.36
C SER A 317 23.91 -3.65 2.35
N GLU A 318 24.93 -3.92 3.17
CA GLU A 318 25.47 -2.96 4.14
C GLU A 318 26.06 -1.76 3.39
N ILE A 319 26.83 -2.02 2.33
CA ILE A 319 27.40 -1.00 1.44
C ILE A 319 26.30 -0.13 0.83
N LEU A 320 25.28 -0.77 0.23
CA LEU A 320 24.15 -0.09 -0.39
C LEU A 320 23.31 0.72 0.60
N THR A 321 23.09 0.20 1.81
CA THR A 321 22.42 0.92 2.90
C THR A 321 23.17 2.20 3.24
N ASN A 322 24.49 2.12 3.36
CA ASN A 322 25.31 3.29 3.67
C ASN A 322 25.30 4.31 2.52
N MET A 323 25.37 3.87 1.27
CA MET A 323 25.21 4.76 0.10
C MET A 323 23.84 5.45 0.10
N TRP A 324 22.76 4.71 0.35
CA TRP A 324 21.42 5.27 0.42
C TRP A 324 21.25 6.26 1.57
N HIS A 325 21.87 5.97 2.72
CA HIS A 325 21.94 6.90 3.85
C HIS A 325 22.65 8.20 3.43
N GLN A 326 23.80 8.12 2.78
CA GLN A 326 24.52 9.29 2.27
C GLN A 326 23.70 10.07 1.23
N ALA A 327 23.02 9.40 0.30
CA ALA A 327 22.16 10.04 -0.70
C ALA A 327 21.02 10.87 -0.09
N ILE A 328 20.50 10.45 1.07
CA ILE A 328 19.37 11.11 1.76
C ILE A 328 19.84 12.19 2.73
N PHE A 329 20.87 11.88 3.53
CA PHE A 329 21.33 12.76 4.61
C PHE A 329 22.51 13.65 4.20
N GLY A 330 23.44 13.14 3.39
CA GLY A 330 24.63 13.85 2.89
C GLY A 330 24.32 14.94 1.86
N ALA A 331 23.19 14.85 1.13
CA ALA A 331 22.76 15.87 0.17
C ALA A 331 22.48 17.27 0.78
N SER A 332 22.49 17.40 2.11
CA SER A 332 22.23 18.66 2.84
C SER A 332 23.48 19.53 3.03
N GLU A 333 24.69 18.95 3.07
CA GLU A 333 25.91 19.73 3.35
C GLU A 333 26.59 20.30 2.08
N ALA A 334 26.32 19.73 0.91
CA ALA A 334 27.06 20.05 -0.32
C ALA A 334 26.49 21.22 -1.15
N SER A 335 25.34 21.81 -0.80
CA SER A 335 24.77 22.92 -1.59
C SER A 335 24.12 23.99 -0.74
N SER A 336 24.64 25.22 -0.82
CA SER A 336 24.06 26.45 -0.31
C SER A 336 22.79 26.90 -1.07
N GLU A 337 22.33 26.12 -2.05
CA GLU A 337 21.06 26.33 -2.73
C GLU A 337 20.00 25.41 -2.11
N MET A 338 18.81 25.97 -1.89
CA MET A 338 17.63 25.33 -1.34
C MET A 338 17.29 24.03 -2.10
N GLN A 339 17.86 22.90 -1.67
CA GLN A 339 17.61 21.58 -2.23
C GLN A 339 16.11 21.31 -2.16
N PRO A 340 15.51 20.73 -3.22
CA PRO A 340 14.08 20.60 -3.29
C PRO A 340 13.58 19.69 -2.16
N PHE A 341 12.44 20.07 -1.57
CA PHE A 341 11.69 19.40 -0.49
C PHE A 341 11.46 17.87 -0.66
N PHE A 342 11.93 17.23 -1.74
CA PHE A 342 11.78 15.81 -2.04
C PHE A 342 12.78 14.91 -1.29
N LYS A 343 14.05 15.31 -1.12
CA LYS A 343 15.08 14.46 -0.47
C LYS A 343 14.90 14.32 1.05
N TYR A 344 14.19 15.24 1.69
CA TYR A 344 13.95 15.25 3.14
C TYR A 344 12.82 14.30 3.58
N ARG A 345 12.00 13.79 2.65
CA ARG A 345 10.80 13.01 2.96
C ARG A 345 11.10 11.59 3.45
N TYR A 346 12.26 11.06 3.09
CA TYR A 346 12.73 9.73 3.45
C TYR A 346 13.62 9.73 4.70
N ARG A 347 13.79 10.88 5.39
CA ARG A 347 14.78 11.08 6.46
C ARG A 347 14.46 10.47 7.82
N LYS A 348 13.38 9.70 7.99
CA LYS A 348 13.15 8.98 9.26
C LYS A 348 13.32 7.48 9.09
N TYR A 349 14.20 6.94 9.93
CA TYR A 349 14.78 5.60 9.96
C TYR A 349 13.83 4.49 10.43
N THR A 350 12.76 4.84 11.16
CA THR A 350 11.86 3.86 11.77
C THR A 350 11.01 3.18 10.71
N GLY A 351 11.19 1.88 10.52
CA GLY A 351 10.43 1.08 9.55
C GLY A 351 10.97 1.11 8.12
N THR A 352 12.20 1.61 7.91
CA THR A 352 12.89 1.40 6.62
C THR A 352 13.53 0.02 6.61
N THR A 353 13.24 -0.74 5.57
CA THR A 353 13.75 -2.10 5.35
C THR A 353 14.33 -2.22 3.94
N ALA A 354 15.39 -3.01 3.80
CA ALA A 354 15.97 -3.37 2.51
C ALA A 354 15.75 -4.86 2.30
N THR A 355 15.34 -5.24 1.10
CA THR A 355 15.03 -6.62 0.75
C THR A 355 15.86 -7.06 -0.44
N ILE A 356 16.46 -8.24 -0.34
CA ILE A 356 17.15 -8.92 -1.43
C ILE A 356 16.58 -10.32 -1.58
N GLN A 357 16.21 -10.70 -2.80
CA GLN A 357 15.90 -12.09 -3.12
C GLN A 357 17.19 -12.85 -3.45
N ALA A 358 17.50 -13.89 -2.67
CA ALA A 358 18.71 -14.70 -2.82
C ALA A 358 18.48 -16.14 -2.36
N GLN A 359 19.44 -17.02 -2.63
CA GLN A 359 19.47 -18.34 -2.02
C GLN A 359 20.00 -18.23 -0.59
N ILE A 360 19.25 -18.79 0.36
CA ILE A 360 19.58 -18.81 1.78
C ILE A 360 19.75 -20.26 2.26
N PRO A 361 20.71 -20.53 3.14
CA PRO A 361 20.89 -21.85 3.73
C PRO A 361 19.78 -22.17 4.71
N ILE A 362 19.20 -23.35 4.57
CA ILE A 362 18.28 -23.95 5.53
C ILE A 362 18.80 -25.34 5.90
N VAL A 363 18.84 -25.64 7.19
CA VAL A 363 19.37 -26.90 7.70
C VAL A 363 18.38 -27.51 8.66
N ARG A 364 17.98 -28.75 8.38
CA ARG A 364 17.13 -29.57 9.24
C ARG A 364 17.95 -30.67 9.89
N VAL A 365 17.80 -30.84 11.19
CA VAL A 365 18.51 -31.87 11.97
C VAL A 365 17.50 -32.72 12.73
N ASN A 366 17.74 -34.03 12.71
CA ASN A 366 16.94 -34.99 13.47
C ASN A 366 17.88 -36.01 14.11
N CYS A 367 17.91 -36.01 15.44
CA CYS A 367 18.73 -36.87 16.26
C CYS A 367 17.88 -38.00 16.88
N ARG A 368 18.51 -39.12 17.18
CA ARG A 368 17.89 -40.20 17.95
C ARG A 368 18.18 -40.00 19.44
N GLU A 369 17.32 -40.56 20.31
CA GLU A 369 17.60 -40.61 21.74
C GLU A 369 18.97 -41.27 22.01
N PRO A 370 19.74 -40.78 23.00
CA PRO A 370 21.03 -41.38 23.36
C PRO A 370 20.84 -42.85 23.74
N VAL A 371 21.69 -43.72 23.20
CA VAL A 371 21.73 -45.15 23.55
C VAL A 371 23.08 -45.52 24.17
N PRO A 372 23.13 -46.53 25.06
CA PRO A 372 24.41 -47.06 25.52
C PRO A 372 25.27 -47.54 24.35
N GLN A 373 26.59 -47.49 24.52
CA GLN A 373 27.55 -47.86 23.50
C GLN A 373 27.29 -49.28 22.96
N THR A 374 27.12 -49.37 21.64
CA THR A 374 26.99 -50.64 20.92
C THR A 374 27.86 -50.61 19.66
N PHE A 375 28.24 -51.77 19.13
CA PHE A 375 29.03 -51.86 17.88
C PHE A 375 28.25 -51.45 16.62
N GLN A 376 26.96 -51.15 16.74
CA GLN A 376 26.06 -50.87 15.61
C GLN A 376 25.15 -49.70 15.92
N TYR A 377 25.28 -48.63 15.14
CA TYR A 377 24.47 -47.43 15.28
C TYR A 377 23.42 -47.33 14.18
N TRP A 378 22.32 -46.63 14.50
CA TRP A 378 21.11 -46.55 13.69
C TRP A 378 20.69 -45.10 13.52
N TYR A 379 20.76 -44.57 12.29
CA TYR A 379 20.37 -43.20 11.99
C TYR A 379 18.88 -43.08 11.66
N THR A 380 18.26 -41.96 12.07
CA THR A 380 16.95 -41.56 11.56
C THR A 380 17.13 -41.02 10.15
N VAL A 381 16.63 -41.72 9.13
CA VAL A 381 16.63 -41.18 7.76
C VAL A 381 15.46 -40.20 7.62
N GLN A 382 15.78 -38.98 7.20
CA GLN A 382 14.77 -37.97 6.91
C GLN A 382 14.16 -38.25 5.52
N PRO A 383 12.82 -38.26 5.37
CA PRO A 383 12.18 -38.49 4.09
C PRO A 383 12.29 -37.26 3.18
N GLU A 384 12.11 -37.51 1.89
CA GLU A 384 12.17 -36.49 0.84
C GLU A 384 10.99 -35.51 0.96
N ILE A 385 11.29 -34.22 0.82
CA ILE A 385 10.28 -33.14 0.86
C ILE A 385 9.36 -33.31 -0.34
N GLY A 386 8.10 -33.72 -0.12
CA GLY A 386 7.12 -33.89 -1.19
C GLY A 386 6.04 -34.95 -0.93
N GLU A 387 6.27 -35.90 -0.01
CA GLU A 387 5.28 -36.91 0.36
C GLU A 387 4.62 -36.58 1.71
N THR A 388 3.40 -36.06 1.60
CA THR A 388 2.41 -35.64 2.61
C THR A 388 2.51 -36.09 4.08
N LYS A 389 2.21 -35.11 4.95
CA LYS A 389 1.49 -35.13 6.25
C LYS A 389 2.04 -35.97 7.41
N ALA A 390 2.42 -35.23 8.45
CA ALA A 390 2.28 -35.56 9.86
C ALA A 390 3.01 -36.83 10.33
N TYR A 391 4.12 -36.61 11.05
CA TYR A 391 4.89 -37.64 11.75
C TYR A 391 5.47 -38.68 10.81
N LEU A 392 6.51 -38.25 10.12
CA LEU A 392 7.36 -39.10 9.30
C LEU A 392 7.90 -40.24 10.18
N GLN A 393 7.43 -41.46 9.95
CA GLN A 393 8.03 -42.64 10.57
C GLN A 393 9.47 -42.77 10.04
N PRO A 394 10.47 -42.98 10.91
CA PRO A 394 11.85 -43.17 10.49
C PRO A 394 11.92 -44.27 9.42
N VAL A 395 12.39 -43.94 8.22
CA VAL A 395 12.70 -44.97 7.22
C VAL A 395 13.80 -45.86 7.81
N ALA A 396 13.66 -47.17 7.63
CA ALA A 396 14.41 -48.21 8.34
C ALA A 396 15.88 -47.84 8.58
N PRO A 397 16.38 -48.00 9.83
CA PRO A 397 17.65 -47.44 10.22
C PRO A 397 18.79 -48.09 9.45
N ALA A 398 19.72 -47.26 9.00
CA ALA A 398 20.83 -47.72 8.18
C ALA A 398 22.08 -47.90 9.05
N ARG A 399 22.82 -49.00 8.82
CA ARG A 399 23.87 -49.51 9.71
C ARG A 399 25.23 -48.97 9.30
N ILE A 400 25.93 -48.33 10.22
CA ILE A 400 27.35 -48.01 10.07
C ILE A 400 28.10 -48.53 11.30
N SER A 401 29.13 -49.33 11.06
CA SER A 401 30.08 -49.78 12.08
C SER A 401 31.18 -48.74 12.23
N GLU A 402 31.26 -48.08 13.39
CA GLU A 402 32.31 -47.10 13.65
C GLU A 402 33.25 -47.50 14.78
N SER A 403 34.43 -46.87 14.75
CA SER A 403 35.47 -46.99 15.78
C SER A 403 35.12 -46.10 16.96
N TYR A 404 34.95 -46.71 18.13
CA TYR A 404 34.81 -45.98 19.39
C TYR A 404 36.02 -45.08 19.66
N VAL A 405 35.77 -43.84 20.10
CA VAL A 405 36.84 -42.91 20.46
C VAL A 405 36.88 -42.78 21.97
N ASN A 406 37.85 -43.44 22.60
CA ASN A 406 38.07 -43.35 24.04
C ASN A 406 38.49 -41.91 24.41
N SER A 407 37.54 -41.14 24.96
CA SER A 407 37.71 -39.71 25.27
C SER A 407 37.04 -39.41 26.61
N SER A 408 37.74 -38.67 27.48
CA SER A 408 37.16 -38.15 28.74
C SER A 408 36.29 -36.91 28.54
N ARG A 409 36.02 -36.53 27.28
CA ARG A 409 35.25 -35.36 26.84
C ARG A 409 34.29 -35.76 25.74
N ILE A 410 33.31 -34.90 25.45
CA ILE A 410 32.36 -35.11 24.36
C ILE A 410 33.12 -35.22 23.03
N ALA A 411 32.88 -36.31 22.30
CA ALA A 411 33.53 -36.57 21.01
C ALA A 411 32.49 -36.51 19.88
N THR A 412 32.82 -35.79 18.80
CA THR A 412 31.94 -35.64 17.63
C THR A 412 32.63 -36.18 16.39
N VAL A 413 31.98 -37.10 15.67
CA VAL A 413 32.52 -37.77 14.49
C VAL A 413 31.53 -37.66 13.33
N TRP A 414 31.95 -37.06 12.23
CA TRP A 414 31.18 -36.99 10.99
C TRP A 414 31.29 -38.29 10.20
N VAL A 415 30.16 -38.76 9.71
CA VAL A 415 30.05 -40.05 9.03
C VAL A 415 29.63 -39.81 7.58
N PRO A 416 30.43 -40.25 6.59
CA PRO A 416 30.08 -40.07 5.19
C PRO A 416 28.88 -40.95 4.81
N PRO A 417 27.97 -40.48 3.94
CA PRO A 417 26.89 -41.31 3.44
C PRO A 417 27.47 -42.49 2.61
N PRO A 418 26.96 -43.72 2.76
CA PRO A 418 27.32 -44.85 1.90
C PRO A 418 26.96 -44.56 0.44
N ALA A 419 27.92 -44.79 -0.47
CA ALA A 419 27.80 -44.40 -1.88
C ALA A 419 26.70 -45.13 -2.69
N ASP A 420 26.21 -46.27 -2.19
CA ASP A 420 25.45 -47.24 -3.01
C ASP A 420 23.99 -47.49 -2.52
N ASP A 421 23.48 -46.71 -1.56
CA ASP A 421 22.14 -46.95 -0.99
C ASP A 421 21.22 -45.72 -1.11
N PRO A 422 20.20 -45.76 -2.00
CA PRO A 422 19.30 -44.63 -2.24
C PRO A 422 18.41 -44.27 -1.04
N ARG A 423 18.42 -45.08 0.04
CA ARG A 423 17.77 -44.73 1.31
C ARG A 423 18.53 -43.63 2.07
N TRP A 424 19.78 -43.35 1.72
CA TRP A 424 20.57 -42.29 2.36
C TRP A 424 20.31 -40.94 1.69
N ASN A 425 19.21 -40.29 2.07
CA ASN A 425 18.79 -39.01 1.49
C ASN A 425 19.16 -37.77 2.33
N SER A 426 19.93 -37.92 3.41
CA SER A 426 20.45 -36.77 4.15
C SER A 426 21.73 -36.22 3.50
N SER A 427 22.12 -35.02 3.91
CA SER A 427 23.31 -34.30 3.44
C SER A 427 24.58 -34.71 4.20
N ALA A 428 24.45 -35.04 5.49
CA ALA A 428 25.52 -35.58 6.33
C ALA A 428 24.94 -36.37 7.53
N TYR A 429 25.79 -37.15 8.18
CA TYR A 429 25.48 -37.94 9.38
C TYR A 429 26.51 -37.67 10.47
N LEU A 430 26.07 -37.63 11.72
CA LEU A 430 26.89 -37.24 12.87
C LEU A 430 26.71 -38.21 14.03
N ASN A 431 27.82 -38.61 14.62
CA ASN A 431 27.88 -39.35 15.88
C ASN A 431 28.42 -38.45 16.99
N ILE A 432 27.69 -38.38 18.10
CA ILE A 432 28.06 -37.63 19.30
C ILE A 432 28.18 -38.62 20.44
N GLN A 433 29.39 -38.74 21.00
CA GLN A 433 29.70 -39.63 22.11
C GLN A 433 29.82 -38.79 23.38
N PHE A 434 29.01 -39.12 24.38
CA PHE A 434 29.01 -38.48 25.70
C PHE A 434 29.70 -39.41 26.71
N PRO A 435 30.77 -38.94 27.38
CA PRO A 435 31.47 -39.73 28.37
C PRO A 435 30.58 -40.02 29.58
N SER A 436 30.66 -41.23 30.12
CA SER A 436 29.97 -41.60 31.37
C SER A 436 30.56 -40.87 32.59
N SER A 437 29.71 -40.23 33.39
CA SER A 437 30.07 -39.73 34.72
C SER A 437 29.66 -40.74 35.80
N GLY A 438 30.57 -41.11 36.70
CA GLY A 438 30.20 -41.79 37.95
C GLY A 438 30.15 -43.33 37.94
N GLY A 439 31.13 -43.99 37.32
CA GLY A 439 31.36 -45.44 37.53
C GLY A 439 30.45 -46.38 36.74
N SER A 440 29.59 -45.87 35.88
CA SER A 440 28.95 -46.68 34.82
C SER A 440 29.96 -46.92 33.69
N THR A 441 30.05 -48.15 33.18
CA THR A 441 31.07 -48.59 32.21
C THR A 441 30.73 -48.30 30.75
N GLU A 442 29.61 -47.66 30.47
CA GLU A 442 29.10 -47.52 29.10
C GLU A 442 28.91 -46.04 28.74
N ASP A 443 29.71 -45.56 27.80
CA ASP A 443 29.49 -44.25 27.18
C ASP A 443 28.17 -44.25 26.39
N THR A 444 27.55 -43.08 26.25
CA THR A 444 26.30 -42.96 25.48
C THR A 444 26.54 -42.29 24.14
N VAL A 445 25.86 -42.79 23.11
CA VAL A 445 26.01 -42.30 21.75
C VAL A 445 24.67 -41.79 21.23
N MET A 446 24.70 -40.57 20.69
CA MET A 446 23.61 -39.96 19.95
C MET A 446 23.97 -39.92 18.47
N THR A 447 23.02 -40.30 17.62
CA THR A 447 23.18 -40.24 16.16
C THR A 447 22.24 -39.20 15.59
N CYS A 448 22.74 -38.38 14.66
CA CYS A 448 21.99 -37.31 14.02
C CYS A 448 22.10 -37.39 12.50
N SER A 449 20.99 -37.04 11.83
CA SER A 449 20.92 -36.83 10.40
C SER A 449 20.79 -35.34 10.10
N VAL A 450 21.51 -34.86 9.11
CA VAL A 450 21.51 -33.45 8.68
C VAL A 450 21.02 -33.37 7.24
N ASP A 451 19.98 -32.59 6.98
CA ASP A 451 19.51 -32.23 5.63
C ASP A 451 19.73 -30.74 5.40
N ALA A 452 20.68 -30.40 4.53
CA ALA A 452 21.12 -29.05 4.22
C ALA A 452 20.70 -28.69 2.81
N ARG A 453 20.05 -27.52 2.64
CA ARG A 453 19.53 -27.08 1.34
C ARG A 453 19.75 -25.59 1.12
N TRP A 454 19.82 -25.21 -0.15
CA TRP A 454 19.62 -23.83 -0.59
C TRP A 454 18.13 -23.60 -0.85
N ALA A 455 17.57 -22.55 -0.28
CA ALA A 455 16.18 -22.15 -0.49
C ALA A 455 16.14 -20.74 -1.09
N SER A 456 15.22 -20.50 -2.04
CA SER A 456 14.96 -19.14 -2.49
C SER A 456 14.20 -18.37 -1.42
N GLY A 457 14.74 -17.25 -0.95
CA GLY A 457 14.12 -16.44 0.10
C GLY A 457 14.51 -14.97 0.05
N ASN A 458 13.95 -14.21 0.98
CA ASN A 458 14.27 -12.80 1.20
C ASN A 458 15.29 -12.66 2.32
N ILE A 459 16.32 -11.88 2.07
CA ILE A 459 17.18 -11.31 3.10
C ILE A 459 16.69 -9.89 3.35
N VAL A 460 16.26 -9.61 4.58
CA VAL A 460 15.68 -8.33 4.99
C VAL A 460 16.62 -7.64 5.97
N GLY A 461 17.24 -6.54 5.53
CA GLY A 461 17.94 -5.60 6.39
C GLY A 461 16.95 -4.62 7.00
N SER A 462 17.08 -4.32 8.29
CA SER A 462 16.20 -3.37 8.99
C SER A 462 17.01 -2.35 9.77
N LEU A 463 16.37 -1.22 10.12
CA LEU A 463 17.00 -0.03 10.72
C LEU A 463 17.92 0.75 9.77
N LEU A 464 17.61 0.75 8.47
CA LEU A 464 18.36 1.53 7.51
C LEU A 464 18.35 3.01 7.89
N GLY A 465 19.55 3.58 8.04
CA GLY A 465 19.76 4.99 8.36
C GLY A 465 20.00 5.32 9.85
N PHE A 466 20.19 4.32 10.72
CA PHE A 466 20.74 4.56 12.07
C PHE A 466 22.25 4.85 11.97
N TRP A 467 22.63 6.12 12.07
CA TRP A 467 24.04 6.52 12.14
C TRP A 467 24.69 5.80 13.33
N ASN A 468 25.71 4.99 13.07
CA ASN A 468 26.53 4.23 14.04
C ASN A 468 26.04 2.84 14.47
N GLY A 469 25.07 2.24 13.78
CA GLY A 469 24.64 0.85 14.04
C GLY A 469 24.88 -0.08 12.86
N ILE A 470 25.57 -1.20 13.10
CA ILE A 470 25.60 -2.33 12.15
C ILE A 470 24.15 -2.79 11.91
N GLN A 471 23.72 -2.85 10.65
CA GLN A 471 22.36 -3.27 10.30
C GLN A 471 22.15 -4.74 10.65
N TYR A 472 20.93 -5.09 11.09
CA TYR A 472 20.58 -6.49 11.30
C TYR A 472 19.87 -7.04 10.07
N TYR A 473 20.36 -8.18 9.60
CA TYR A 473 19.83 -8.91 8.47
C TYR A 473 19.11 -10.16 8.95
N ASN A 474 17.84 -10.30 8.60
CA ASN A 474 17.08 -11.52 8.82
C ASN A 474 16.83 -12.24 7.49
N ALA A 475 16.68 -13.56 7.52
CA ALA A 475 16.34 -14.38 6.37
C ALA A 475 14.95 -14.98 6.54
N SER A 476 14.10 -14.83 5.53
CA SER A 476 12.79 -15.44 5.49
C SER A 476 12.55 -16.15 4.16
N VAL A 477 11.94 -17.32 4.21
CA VAL A 477 11.42 -18.00 3.01
C VAL A 477 9.96 -17.59 2.90
N TRP A 478 9.54 -17.13 1.71
CA TRP A 478 8.12 -16.92 1.46
C TRP A 478 7.42 -18.27 1.47
N TYR A 479 6.48 -18.42 2.39
CA TYR A 479 5.51 -19.48 2.31
C TYR A 479 4.11 -18.89 2.35
N GLU A 480 3.26 -19.36 1.45
CA GLU A 480 1.85 -19.08 1.55
C GLU A 480 1.28 -20.14 2.52
N PRO A 481 0.84 -19.76 3.74
CA PRO A 481 0.28 -20.73 4.67
C PRO A 481 -0.90 -21.38 3.98
N THR A 482 -0.78 -22.68 3.68
CA THR A 482 -1.91 -23.41 3.10
C THR A 482 -3.09 -23.26 4.07
N LYS A 483 -4.30 -23.02 3.55
CA LYS A 483 -5.54 -22.74 4.33
C LYS A 483 -5.93 -23.80 5.39
N LYS A 484 -5.11 -24.83 5.60
CA LYS A 484 -5.27 -25.91 6.59
C LYS A 484 -4.18 -25.93 7.68
N GLU A 485 -3.27 -24.96 7.73
CA GLU A 485 -2.42 -24.78 8.91
C GLU A 485 -3.26 -24.19 10.05
N TYR A 486 -3.46 -25.00 11.10
CA TYR A 486 -4.12 -24.58 12.32
C TYR A 486 -3.34 -23.41 12.94
N PRO A 487 -4.01 -22.32 13.37
CA PRO A 487 -3.36 -21.20 14.05
C PRO A 487 -2.81 -21.71 15.39
N GLY A 488 -1.52 -22.08 15.41
CA GLY A 488 -0.86 -22.66 16.59
C GLY A 488 0.35 -23.55 16.28
N HIS A 489 0.57 -23.99 15.03
CA HIS A 489 1.68 -24.88 14.66
C HIS A 489 2.64 -24.29 13.62
N GLY A 490 3.13 -23.07 13.84
CA GLY A 490 4.18 -22.43 13.01
C GLY A 490 5.59 -23.05 13.14
N TYR A 491 5.68 -24.29 13.60
CA TYR A 491 6.92 -24.98 13.97
C TYR A 491 7.26 -26.16 13.07
N ALA A 492 6.42 -26.44 12.05
CA ALA A 492 6.70 -27.50 11.09
C ALA A 492 7.80 -27.07 10.12
N PHE A 493 8.67 -28.00 9.72
CA PHE A 493 9.56 -27.75 8.60
C PHE A 493 8.71 -27.43 7.36
N PRO A 494 9.03 -26.36 6.64
CA PRO A 494 8.27 -25.91 5.49
C PRO A 494 8.00 -27.03 4.45
N ALA A 495 6.75 -27.49 4.36
CA ALA A 495 6.33 -28.52 3.41
C ALA A 495 5.84 -27.86 2.12
N PHE A 496 6.74 -27.64 1.14
CA PHE A 496 6.38 -26.85 -0.05
C PHE A 496 6.66 -27.55 -1.37
N ASP A 497 5.64 -27.51 -2.22
CA ASP A 497 5.60 -27.84 -3.64
C ASP A 497 5.98 -26.64 -4.54
N GLN A 498 6.22 -25.45 -3.96
CA GLN A 498 6.46 -24.20 -4.72
C GLN A 498 7.81 -23.51 -4.49
N VAL A 499 8.59 -23.90 -3.47
CA VAL A 499 9.91 -23.31 -3.19
C VAL A 499 11.00 -24.23 -3.76
N SER A 500 11.91 -23.67 -4.56
CA SER A 500 13.03 -24.40 -5.17
C SER A 500 14.10 -24.75 -4.12
N PHE A 501 13.81 -25.72 -3.24
CA PHE A 501 14.81 -26.25 -2.33
C PHE A 501 15.78 -27.14 -3.09
N ARG A 502 17.06 -26.79 -3.05
CA ARG A 502 18.12 -27.55 -3.69
C ARG A 502 19.02 -28.17 -2.64
N LYS A 503 19.01 -29.50 -2.59
CA LYS A 503 19.82 -30.28 -1.64
C LYS A 503 21.31 -30.02 -1.87
N VAL A 504 22.06 -29.96 -0.77
CA VAL A 504 23.51 -29.75 -0.77
C VAL A 504 24.20 -30.98 -0.22
N HIS A 505 25.22 -31.47 -0.90
CA HIS A 505 26.09 -32.51 -0.38
C HIS A 505 27.21 -31.88 0.47
N LEU A 506 27.32 -32.28 1.73
CA LEU A 506 28.34 -31.77 2.64
C LEU A 506 29.51 -32.77 2.69
N ASP A 507 30.67 -32.38 2.17
CA ASP A 507 31.85 -33.23 2.21
C ASP A 507 32.44 -33.28 3.63
N SER A 508 33.09 -34.39 3.95
CA SER A 508 33.76 -34.59 5.24
C SER A 508 34.80 -33.51 5.55
N SER A 509 35.53 -33.03 4.54
CA SER A 509 36.56 -32.02 4.71
C SER A 509 35.97 -30.62 4.96
N TRP A 510 34.83 -30.30 4.35
CA TRP A 510 34.07 -29.09 4.66
C TRP A 510 33.49 -29.12 6.08
N LEU A 511 32.89 -30.24 6.48
CA LEU A 511 32.31 -30.43 7.82
C LEU A 511 33.36 -30.27 8.91
N GLN A 512 34.55 -30.83 8.72
CA GLN A 512 35.69 -30.64 9.63
C GLN A 512 36.16 -29.18 9.69
N GLY A 513 36.00 -28.42 8.62
CA GLY A 513 36.31 -26.99 8.59
C GLY A 513 35.28 -26.12 9.32
N VAL A 514 33.99 -26.47 9.26
CA VAL A 514 32.92 -25.77 10.00
C VAL A 514 33.04 -26.00 11.50
N VAL A 515 33.39 -27.22 11.91
CA VAL A 515 33.60 -27.58 13.31
C VAL A 515 35.06 -28.03 13.55
N PRO A 516 36.01 -27.07 13.57
CA PRO A 516 37.44 -27.41 13.65
C PRO A 516 37.78 -28.12 14.96
N GLN A 517 38.83 -28.95 14.90
CA GLN A 517 39.37 -29.66 16.05
C GLN A 517 40.03 -28.68 17.04
N LEU A 518 39.76 -28.86 18.32
CA LEU A 518 40.30 -28.05 19.41
C LEU A 518 41.44 -28.81 20.11
N GLY A 519 42.68 -28.35 19.88
CA GLY A 519 43.88 -28.93 20.50
C GLY A 519 44.44 -30.15 19.78
N SER A 520 45.69 -30.49 20.07
CA SER A 520 46.44 -31.55 19.36
C SER A 520 46.31 -32.94 19.99
N GLN A 521 45.70 -33.05 21.18
CA GLN A 521 45.69 -34.28 21.98
C GLN A 521 44.44 -35.14 21.77
N PHE A 522 43.35 -34.58 21.24
CA PHE A 522 42.07 -35.28 21.04
C PHE A 522 41.50 -34.97 19.66
N ALA A 523 41.75 -35.85 18.68
CA ALA A 523 41.28 -35.67 17.30
C ALA A 523 39.73 -35.58 17.17
N SER A 524 38.99 -35.99 18.19
CA SER A 524 37.52 -35.99 18.24
C SER A 524 36.91 -34.82 19.01
N TYR A 525 37.73 -33.99 19.67
CA TYR A 525 37.26 -32.80 20.38
C TYR A 525 37.19 -31.62 19.41
N THR A 526 35.99 -31.15 19.09
CA THR A 526 35.75 -30.08 18.11
C THR A 526 35.10 -28.85 18.77
N THR A 527 34.94 -27.76 18.01
CA THR A 527 34.11 -26.63 18.44
C THR A 527 32.67 -27.04 18.75
N LEU A 528 32.12 -28.06 18.06
CA LEU A 528 30.82 -28.64 18.40
C LEU A 528 30.86 -29.37 19.75
N SER A 529 31.91 -30.15 20.03
CA SER A 529 32.10 -30.77 21.36
C SER A 529 32.11 -29.71 22.47
N SER A 530 32.87 -28.63 22.26
CA SER A 530 32.94 -27.52 23.22
C SER A 530 31.59 -26.79 23.35
N ALA A 531 30.85 -26.59 22.26
CA ALA A 531 29.52 -25.99 22.30
C ALA A 531 28.55 -26.84 23.14
N LEU A 532 28.59 -28.17 23.00
CA LEU A 532 27.78 -29.09 23.80
C LEU A 532 28.18 -29.08 25.28
N GLU A 533 29.47 -28.96 25.60
CA GLU A 533 29.94 -28.78 26.98
C GLU A 533 29.39 -27.47 27.59
N VAL A 534 29.42 -26.36 26.85
CA VAL A 534 28.86 -25.05 27.26
C VAL A 534 27.35 -25.12 27.50
N LEU A 535 26.63 -25.91 26.69
CA LEU A 535 25.19 -26.17 26.85
C LEU A 535 24.86 -26.99 28.11
N GLY A 536 25.87 -27.48 28.82
CA GLY A 536 25.72 -28.24 30.06
C GLY A 536 25.55 -29.73 29.85
N PHE A 537 26.08 -30.27 28.74
CA PHE A 537 26.13 -31.72 28.47
C PHE A 537 27.40 -32.41 29.00
N ALA A 538 28.26 -31.67 29.71
CA ALA A 538 29.50 -32.21 30.29
C ALA A 538 29.26 -33.30 31.34
N ALA A 539 28.06 -33.37 31.95
CA ALA A 539 27.64 -34.42 32.88
C ALA A 539 27.18 -35.71 32.16
N GLY A 540 27.40 -35.83 30.86
CA GLY A 540 27.13 -37.06 30.11
C GLY A 540 25.65 -37.43 30.03
N ALA A 541 25.35 -38.73 30.07
CA ALA A 541 24.02 -39.31 29.91
C ALA A 541 22.97 -38.78 30.91
N GLU A 542 23.40 -38.38 32.10
CA GLU A 542 22.54 -37.77 33.14
C GLU A 542 21.91 -36.46 32.68
N SER A 543 22.51 -35.79 31.69
CA SER A 543 21.98 -34.56 31.11
C SER A 543 20.68 -34.78 30.34
N PHE A 544 20.31 -36.02 30.01
CA PHE A 544 19.11 -36.37 29.23
C PHE A 544 17.98 -36.96 30.09
N SER A 545 18.14 -37.09 31.41
CA SER A 545 17.13 -37.71 32.29
C SER A 545 16.00 -36.78 32.76
N ASP A 546 16.08 -35.47 32.48
CA ASP A 546 15.12 -34.48 32.97
C ASP A 546 13.96 -34.23 31.99
N GLN A 547 12.71 -34.31 32.47
CA GLN A 547 11.47 -34.26 31.67
C GLN A 547 10.77 -32.89 31.67
N GLN A 548 11.34 -31.86 32.29
CA GLN A 548 10.72 -30.52 32.34
C GLN A 548 11.49 -29.51 31.47
N GLY A 549 11.15 -29.43 30.18
CA GLY A 549 11.70 -28.45 29.24
C GLY A 549 11.59 -28.89 27.77
N PRO A 550 12.03 -28.08 26.77
CA PRO A 550 12.32 -28.61 25.45
C PRO A 550 13.29 -29.79 25.60
N SER A 551 13.06 -30.88 24.85
CA SER A 551 13.89 -32.08 25.03
C SER A 551 15.36 -31.71 24.84
N ASN A 552 16.24 -32.19 25.72
CA ASN A 552 17.67 -31.93 25.60
C ASN A 552 18.22 -32.37 24.23
N ARG A 553 17.57 -33.35 23.61
CA ARG A 553 17.74 -33.72 22.20
C ARG A 553 17.50 -32.56 21.23
N ASN A 554 16.40 -31.83 21.34
CA ASN A 554 16.09 -30.68 20.46
C ASN A 554 17.15 -29.58 20.57
N VAL A 555 17.75 -29.39 21.76
CA VAL A 555 18.84 -28.43 21.97
C VAL A 555 20.11 -28.86 21.23
N VAL A 556 20.43 -30.16 21.22
CA VAL A 556 21.52 -30.72 20.41
C VAL A 556 21.24 -30.57 18.92
N GLU A 557 20.02 -30.90 18.48
CA GLU A 557 19.59 -30.70 17.08
C GLU A 557 19.72 -29.24 16.64
N ALA A 558 19.31 -28.30 17.50
CA ALA A 558 19.37 -26.86 17.25
C ALA A 558 20.82 -26.36 17.15
N ALA A 559 21.72 -26.83 18.00
CA ALA A 559 23.14 -26.50 17.95
C ALA A 559 23.78 -26.96 16.63
N VAL A 560 23.51 -28.19 16.21
CA VAL A 560 24.02 -28.75 14.95
C VAL A 560 23.41 -28.01 13.75
N ALA A 561 22.10 -27.72 13.77
CA ALA A 561 21.43 -27.00 12.70
C ALA A 561 21.99 -25.58 12.52
N ALA A 562 22.17 -24.85 13.63
CA ALA A 562 22.69 -23.49 13.64
C ALA A 562 24.13 -23.42 13.12
N LEU A 563 25.03 -24.30 13.58
CA LEU A 563 26.43 -24.32 13.16
C LEU A 563 26.59 -24.61 11.66
N ILE A 564 25.82 -25.55 11.12
CA ILE A 564 25.88 -25.88 9.69
C ILE A 564 25.24 -24.76 8.86
N ALA A 565 24.11 -24.20 9.31
CA ALA A 565 23.49 -23.06 8.63
C ALA A 565 24.43 -21.85 8.62
N ASP A 566 25.17 -21.62 9.72
CA ASP A 566 26.22 -20.61 9.78
C ASP A 566 27.34 -20.88 8.78
N GLY A 567 27.91 -22.09 8.79
CA GLY A 567 28.98 -22.47 7.87
C GLY A 567 28.57 -22.32 6.39
N MET A 568 27.35 -22.73 6.03
CA MET A 568 26.83 -22.56 4.68
C MET A 568 26.64 -21.09 4.32
N SER A 569 26.17 -20.26 5.25
CA SER A 569 25.90 -18.84 4.99
C SER A 569 27.12 -18.03 4.57
N GLN A 570 28.33 -18.52 4.87
CA GLN A 570 29.61 -17.87 4.60
C GLN A 570 30.19 -18.20 3.22
N THR A 571 29.54 -19.09 2.48
CA THR A 571 29.92 -19.40 1.09
C THR A 571 30.02 -18.11 0.26
N GLY A 572 31.01 -18.03 -0.61
CA GLY A 572 31.25 -16.84 -1.43
C GLY A 572 31.76 -15.59 -0.71
N TYR A 573 31.81 -15.55 0.64
CA TYR A 573 32.19 -14.34 1.40
C TYR A 573 33.60 -13.84 1.08
N ALA A 574 34.62 -14.70 1.13
CA ALA A 574 36.00 -14.30 0.84
C ALA A 574 36.26 -13.88 -0.62
N LYS A 575 35.47 -14.40 -1.57
CA LYS A 575 35.54 -13.95 -2.97
C LYS A 575 34.99 -12.52 -3.14
N ASN A 576 34.15 -12.09 -2.22
CA ASN A 576 33.43 -10.82 -2.22
C ASN A 576 33.98 -9.81 -1.19
N GLY A 577 35.21 -10.01 -0.70
CA GLY A 577 35.90 -9.08 0.20
C GLY A 577 35.90 -9.46 1.68
N GLY A 578 35.26 -10.58 2.03
CA GLY A 578 35.30 -11.14 3.37
C GLY A 578 36.70 -11.56 3.80
N GLY A 579 37.34 -10.78 4.67
CA GLY A 579 38.68 -11.04 5.20
C GLY A 579 39.62 -9.83 5.20
N ASN A 580 39.33 -8.77 4.44
CA ASN A 580 40.05 -7.49 4.55
C ASN A 580 39.13 -6.39 5.12
N LEU A 581 39.14 -6.25 6.45
CA LEU A 581 38.30 -5.30 7.17
C LEU A 581 38.61 -3.84 6.79
N GLU A 582 39.87 -3.53 6.45
CA GLU A 582 40.29 -2.19 6.06
C GLU A 582 39.72 -1.81 4.68
N ASP A 583 39.89 -2.67 3.68
CA ASP A 583 39.31 -2.42 2.33
C ASP A 583 37.77 -2.32 2.38
N MET A 584 37.13 -3.13 3.22
CA MET A 584 35.67 -3.06 3.42
C MET A 584 35.25 -1.77 4.10
N ARG A 585 35.99 -1.34 5.13
CA ARG A 585 35.74 -0.08 5.85
C ARG A 585 35.96 1.12 4.95
N ASP A 586 36.98 1.11 4.10
CA ASP A 586 37.20 2.12 3.07
C ASP A 586 36.00 2.26 2.13
N VAL A 587 35.50 1.13 1.61
CA VAL A 587 34.32 1.12 0.73
C VAL A 587 33.08 1.66 1.45
N LEU A 588 32.87 1.30 2.72
CA LEU A 588 31.80 1.86 3.56
C LEU A 588 32.02 3.36 3.86
N ASN A 589 33.26 3.83 3.94
CA ASN A 589 33.55 5.25 4.09
C ASN A 589 33.46 6.04 2.77
N GLY A 590 33.12 5.38 1.65
CA GLY A 590 33.01 5.99 0.32
C GLY A 590 34.33 6.00 -0.48
N GLU A 591 35.41 5.44 0.05
CA GLU A 591 36.69 5.33 -0.65
C GLU A 591 36.69 4.14 -1.63
N GLY A 592 36.33 4.42 -2.89
CA GLY A 592 36.40 3.46 -4.00
C GLY A 592 35.06 3.09 -4.62
N VAL A 593 33.95 3.59 -4.08
CA VAL A 593 32.66 3.65 -4.77
C VAL A 593 32.56 5.05 -5.39
N PRO A 594 32.54 5.20 -6.72
CA PRO A 594 32.28 6.50 -7.31
C PRO A 594 30.86 6.92 -6.94
N THR A 595 30.71 7.76 -5.92
CA THR A 595 29.43 8.36 -5.54
C THR A 595 29.36 9.76 -6.16
N SER A 596 28.59 9.89 -7.23
CA SER A 596 28.21 11.19 -7.77
C SER A 596 26.78 11.52 -7.35
N PRO A 597 26.39 12.82 -7.33
CA PRO A 597 24.99 13.19 -7.14
C PRO A 597 24.03 12.53 -8.16
N HIS A 598 24.55 12.08 -9.32
CA HIS A 598 23.79 11.32 -10.29
C HIS A 598 23.48 9.89 -9.81
N ASP A 599 24.42 9.26 -9.12
CA ASP A 599 24.26 7.90 -8.58
C ASP A 599 23.24 7.88 -7.43
N ASP A 600 23.20 8.94 -6.61
CA ASP A 600 22.17 9.15 -5.58
C ASP A 600 20.77 9.20 -6.20
N ASP A 601 20.59 9.98 -7.27
CA ASP A 601 19.30 10.09 -7.95
C ASP A 601 18.91 8.77 -8.64
N LEU A 602 19.89 8.02 -9.19
CA LEU A 602 19.67 6.68 -9.73
C LEU A 602 19.24 5.69 -8.65
N LEU A 603 19.89 5.71 -7.49
CA LEU A 603 19.60 4.86 -6.33
C LEU A 603 18.18 5.12 -5.81
N LEU A 604 17.82 6.38 -5.62
CA LEU A 604 16.47 6.78 -5.19
C LEU A 604 15.40 6.47 -6.24
N SER A 605 15.78 6.43 -7.52
CA SER A 605 14.87 6.03 -8.61
C SER A 605 14.77 4.51 -8.82
N GLY A 606 15.56 3.70 -8.11
CA GLY A 606 15.59 2.25 -8.30
C GLY A 606 16.33 1.79 -9.55
N ARG A 607 17.21 2.63 -10.11
CA ARG A 607 17.89 2.42 -11.40
C ARG A 607 19.41 2.34 -11.28
N LEU A 608 19.95 2.37 -10.06
CA LEU A 608 21.40 2.25 -9.88
C LEU A 608 21.83 0.82 -10.21
N ASP A 609 22.79 0.69 -11.11
CA ASP A 609 23.46 -0.57 -11.39
C ASP A 609 24.88 -0.48 -10.84
N LEU A 610 25.12 -1.10 -9.68
CA LEU A 610 26.43 -1.24 -9.09
C LEU A 610 27.21 -2.36 -9.77
N PRO A 611 28.30 -2.03 -10.50
CA PRO A 611 29.16 -3.04 -11.08
C PRO A 611 29.92 -3.79 -9.98
N LEU A 612 30.56 -4.89 -10.38
CA LEU A 612 31.43 -5.66 -9.50
C LEU A 612 32.50 -4.75 -8.84
N LEU A 613 32.57 -4.78 -7.51
CA LEU A 613 33.47 -3.93 -6.74
C LEU A 613 34.91 -4.46 -6.76
N LYS A 614 35.64 -4.12 -7.82
CA LYS A 614 37.02 -4.59 -8.07
C LYS A 614 38.02 -4.30 -6.94
N LYS A 615 37.77 -3.30 -6.09
CA LYS A 615 38.63 -2.95 -4.94
C LYS A 615 38.58 -4.02 -3.84
N ILE A 616 37.43 -4.64 -3.62
CA ILE A 616 37.20 -5.61 -2.53
C ILE A 616 37.12 -7.06 -3.03
N THR A 617 36.97 -7.30 -4.33
CA THR A 617 37.04 -8.66 -4.86
C THR A 617 38.48 -9.14 -4.91
N THR A 618 38.76 -10.29 -4.30
CA THR A 618 40.01 -11.02 -4.55
C THR A 618 40.05 -11.46 -6.02
N LYS A 619 41.23 -11.51 -6.67
CA LYS A 619 41.37 -11.96 -8.07
C LYS A 619 40.60 -13.28 -8.23
N PRO A 620 39.48 -13.30 -8.98
CA PRO A 620 38.63 -14.46 -8.94
C PRO A 620 39.26 -15.56 -9.78
N SER A 621 39.33 -16.78 -9.24
CA SER A 621 39.65 -17.98 -10.00
C SER A 621 38.57 -18.33 -11.03
N ASP A 622 37.38 -17.74 -10.90
CA ASP A 622 36.21 -17.92 -11.76
C ASP A 622 35.73 -16.56 -12.31
N PRO A 623 35.74 -16.31 -13.64
CA PRO A 623 35.28 -15.04 -14.21
C PRO A 623 33.76 -14.84 -14.10
N ALA A 624 32.99 -15.84 -13.67
CA ALA A 624 31.54 -15.72 -13.55
C ALA A 624 31.13 -14.73 -12.45
N THR A 625 30.02 -14.03 -12.70
CA THR A 625 29.44 -13.05 -11.78
C THR A 625 27.94 -13.28 -11.65
N THR A 626 27.37 -12.93 -10.50
CA THR A 626 25.93 -13.05 -10.24
C THR A 626 25.35 -11.68 -9.92
N GLN A 627 24.27 -11.29 -10.61
CA GLN A 627 23.58 -10.03 -10.36
C GLN A 627 22.34 -10.27 -9.49
N LEU A 628 22.18 -9.47 -8.44
CA LEU A 628 21.00 -9.46 -7.58
C LEU A 628 20.37 -8.07 -7.53
N ARG A 629 19.13 -8.00 -7.06
CA ARG A 629 18.38 -6.76 -6.86
C ARG A 629 18.19 -6.47 -5.38
N TRP A 630 18.45 -5.23 -5.02
CA TRP A 630 18.29 -4.67 -3.68
C TRP A 630 17.20 -3.60 -3.74
N ASP A 631 16.10 -3.81 -3.03
CA ASP A 631 14.97 -2.88 -3.00
C ASP A 631 14.79 -2.31 -1.59
N ILE A 632 14.51 -1.00 -1.51
CA ILE A 632 14.19 -0.33 -0.24
C ILE A 632 12.69 -0.11 -0.12
N PHE A 633 12.18 -0.41 1.08
CA PHE A 633 10.82 -0.17 1.49
C PHE A 633 10.80 0.71 2.74
N ILE A 634 9.96 1.74 2.71
CA ILE A 634 9.86 2.75 3.78
C ILE A 634 8.44 2.69 4.35
N GLY A 635 8.34 2.69 5.68
CA GLY A 635 7.08 2.87 6.39
C GLY A 635 6.70 4.35 6.53
N GLY A 636 5.43 4.69 6.35
CA GLY A 636 4.92 6.05 6.61
C GLY A 636 3.62 6.39 5.88
N LEU A 637 3.19 7.64 6.03
CA LEU A 637 2.01 8.19 5.38
C LEU A 637 2.27 8.53 3.91
N GLY A 638 1.32 8.20 3.05
CA GLY A 638 1.37 8.55 1.63
C GLY A 638 0.00 8.52 0.97
N TYR A 639 -0.07 9.09 -0.23
CA TYR A 639 -1.20 8.95 -1.14
C TYR A 639 -0.83 7.95 -2.22
N SER A 640 -1.62 6.89 -2.40
CA SER A 640 -1.50 6.00 -3.55
C SER A 640 -2.81 5.22 -3.72
N ALA A 641 -3.32 5.16 -4.95
CA ALA A 641 -4.47 4.34 -5.30
C ALA A 641 -4.05 2.86 -5.40
N ASN A 642 -4.03 2.17 -4.26
CA ASN A 642 -3.56 0.78 -4.15
C ASN A 642 -4.69 -0.25 -3.95
N SER A 643 -5.94 0.17 -3.83
CA SER A 643 -7.08 -0.71 -3.54
C SER A 643 -8.30 -0.37 -4.36
N VAL A 644 -9.21 -1.34 -4.51
CA VAL A 644 -10.48 -1.19 -5.25
C VAL A 644 -11.28 0.01 -4.76
N ALA A 645 -11.27 0.29 -3.45
CA ALA A 645 -11.96 1.44 -2.88
C ALA A 645 -11.47 2.78 -3.46
N TYR A 646 -10.17 2.95 -3.70
CA TYR A 646 -9.61 4.18 -4.28
C TYR A 646 -9.99 4.32 -5.75
N TYR A 647 -9.98 3.22 -6.51
CA TYR A 647 -10.42 3.23 -7.90
C TYR A 647 -11.92 3.56 -8.01
N LEU A 648 -12.75 3.05 -7.10
CA LEU A 648 -14.16 3.42 -7.00
C LEU A 648 -14.35 4.90 -6.65
N ALA A 649 -13.60 5.41 -5.65
CA ALA A 649 -13.64 6.82 -5.28
C ALA A 649 -13.22 7.76 -6.43
N LEU A 650 -12.16 7.39 -7.16
CA LEU A 650 -11.72 8.09 -8.38
C LEU A 650 -12.80 8.06 -9.46
N THR A 651 -13.48 6.93 -9.63
CA THR A 651 -14.57 6.78 -10.61
C THR A 651 -15.71 7.76 -10.30
N VAL A 652 -16.08 7.92 -9.02
CA VAL A 652 -17.14 8.86 -8.58
C VAL A 652 -16.76 10.31 -8.91
N VAL A 653 -15.55 10.76 -8.56
CA VAL A 653 -15.12 12.14 -8.83
C VAL A 653 -14.90 12.39 -10.33
N PHE A 654 -14.45 11.39 -11.11
CA PHE A 654 -14.37 11.51 -12.56
C PHE A 654 -15.75 11.52 -13.23
N ALA A 655 -16.73 10.78 -12.73
CA ALA A 655 -18.10 10.84 -13.21
C ALA A 655 -18.72 12.23 -12.99
N HIS A 656 -18.48 12.83 -11.82
CA HIS A 656 -18.84 14.25 -11.56
C HIS A 656 -18.15 15.18 -12.57
N ALA A 657 -16.83 15.03 -12.73
CA ALA A 657 -16.06 15.89 -13.62
C ALA A 657 -16.57 15.81 -15.07
N LEU A 658 -16.89 14.62 -15.55
CA LEU A 658 -17.46 14.41 -16.88
C LEU A 658 -18.83 15.11 -17.02
N LEU A 659 -19.73 14.93 -16.05
CA LEU A 659 -21.05 15.59 -16.08
C LEU A 659 -20.92 17.11 -16.07
N ALA A 660 -20.02 17.66 -15.26
CA ALA A 660 -19.76 19.10 -15.18
C ALA A 660 -19.19 19.66 -16.49
N LEU A 661 -18.26 18.95 -17.13
CA LEU A 661 -17.70 19.33 -18.43
C LEU A 661 -18.75 19.28 -19.54
N VAL A 662 -19.56 18.21 -19.58
CA VAL A 662 -20.67 18.07 -20.54
C VAL A 662 -21.68 19.19 -20.35
N HIS A 663 -22.09 19.48 -19.11
CA HIS A 663 -23.02 20.58 -18.81
C HIS A 663 -22.45 21.94 -19.20
N THR A 664 -21.16 22.18 -18.92
CA THR A 664 -20.47 23.43 -19.29
C THR A 664 -20.44 23.61 -20.81
N ALA A 665 -20.02 22.58 -21.55
CA ALA A 665 -20.00 22.62 -23.02
C ALA A 665 -21.40 22.82 -23.62
N TRP A 666 -22.39 22.10 -23.08
CA TRP A 666 -23.80 22.18 -23.49
C TRP A 666 -24.43 23.55 -23.21
N SER A 667 -24.04 24.21 -22.14
CA SER A 667 -24.49 25.56 -21.77
C SER A 667 -23.81 26.64 -22.63
N LEU A 668 -22.50 26.53 -22.84
CA LEU A 668 -21.74 27.44 -23.70
C LEU A 668 -22.20 27.40 -25.16
N GLY A 669 -22.51 26.21 -25.68
CA GLY A 669 -23.02 26.06 -27.05
C GLY A 669 -24.33 26.81 -27.30
N ARG A 670 -25.17 26.97 -26.27
CA ARG A 670 -26.47 27.67 -26.38
C ARG A 670 -26.43 29.14 -26.02
N ARG A 671 -25.42 29.60 -25.26
CA ARG A 671 -25.25 31.01 -24.85
C ARG A 671 -26.46 31.59 -24.10
N GLN A 672 -27.25 30.73 -23.46
CA GLN A 672 -28.45 31.09 -22.69
C GLN A 672 -28.35 30.49 -21.30
N THR A 673 -28.80 31.24 -20.30
CA THR A 673 -28.87 30.74 -18.93
C THR A 673 -30.00 31.40 -18.13
N SER A 674 -30.62 30.67 -17.20
CA SER A 674 -31.69 31.21 -16.35
C SER A 674 -31.26 31.28 -14.89
N GLY A 675 -31.41 32.47 -14.27
CA GLY A 675 -31.16 32.69 -12.84
C GLY A 675 -32.45 32.66 -12.01
N ALA A 676 -33.58 32.43 -12.68
CA ALA A 676 -34.91 32.51 -12.11
C ALA A 676 -35.18 31.29 -11.23
N TRP A 677 -35.85 31.51 -10.09
CA TRP A 677 -36.17 30.51 -9.07
C TRP A 677 -35.01 29.58 -8.67
N ALA A 678 -34.07 30.14 -7.90
CA ALA A 678 -32.87 29.43 -7.46
C ALA A 678 -33.06 28.66 -6.14
N SER A 679 -34.16 28.89 -5.45
CA SER A 679 -34.48 28.28 -4.16
C SER A 679 -35.90 27.73 -4.14
N GLN A 680 -36.20 26.91 -3.13
CA GLN A 680 -37.56 26.46 -2.83
C GLN A 680 -38.50 27.64 -2.55
N SER A 681 -38.00 28.70 -1.90
CA SER A 681 -38.79 29.91 -1.62
C SER A 681 -39.20 30.64 -2.90
N ASP A 682 -38.31 30.72 -3.89
CA ASP A 682 -38.65 31.33 -5.18
C ASP A 682 -39.71 30.49 -5.92
N MET A 683 -39.60 29.15 -5.85
CA MET A 683 -40.61 28.25 -6.42
C MET A 683 -41.96 28.39 -5.72
N LEU A 684 -41.96 28.53 -4.40
CA LEU A 684 -43.18 28.80 -3.63
C LEU A 684 -43.79 30.16 -3.97
N ALA A 685 -42.96 31.19 -4.13
CA ALA A 685 -43.42 32.52 -4.55
C ALA A 685 -44.05 32.48 -5.95
N LEU A 686 -43.49 31.72 -6.89
CA LEU A 686 -44.13 31.48 -8.18
C LEU A 686 -45.46 30.73 -8.06
N ALA A 687 -45.52 29.72 -7.19
CA ALA A 687 -46.74 28.96 -6.96
C ALA A 687 -47.85 29.85 -6.39
N ILE A 688 -47.54 30.72 -5.43
CA ILE A 688 -48.48 31.68 -4.84
C ILE A 688 -48.99 32.68 -5.90
N ASN A 689 -48.12 33.14 -6.80
CA ASN A 689 -48.48 34.09 -7.85
C ASN A 689 -49.13 33.42 -9.09
N SER A 690 -49.25 32.09 -9.10
CA SER A 690 -49.86 31.36 -10.20
C SER A 690 -51.39 31.41 -10.18
N ARG A 691 -52.03 31.28 -11.34
CA ARG A 691 -53.50 31.22 -11.42
C ARG A 691 -54.00 29.88 -10.87
N PRO A 692 -55.01 29.86 -9.98
CA PRO A 692 -55.63 28.62 -9.53
C PRO A 692 -56.19 27.83 -10.72
N THR A 693 -55.91 26.54 -10.76
CA THR A 693 -56.44 25.63 -11.78
C THR A 693 -57.43 24.65 -11.16
N ALA A 694 -58.50 24.30 -11.89
CA ALA A 694 -59.45 23.27 -11.46
C ALA A 694 -58.77 21.90 -11.22
N GLU A 695 -57.65 21.65 -11.90
CA GLU A 695 -56.87 20.40 -11.74
C GLU A 695 -56.22 20.24 -10.36
N LEU A 696 -55.98 21.31 -9.60
CA LEU A 696 -55.44 21.26 -8.23
C LEU A 696 -56.50 21.58 -7.17
N ALA A 697 -57.79 21.63 -7.54
CA ALA A 697 -58.86 21.84 -6.58
C ALA A 697 -58.82 20.77 -5.47
N GLY A 698 -58.96 21.20 -4.22
CA GLY A 698 -58.94 20.31 -3.04
C GLY A 698 -57.54 19.90 -2.54
N THR A 699 -56.46 20.47 -3.07
CA THR A 699 -55.08 20.17 -2.63
C THR A 699 -54.52 21.14 -1.58
N ALA A 700 -55.34 22.06 -1.06
CA ALA A 700 -54.91 23.11 -0.13
C ALA A 700 -54.31 22.58 1.19
N GLY A 701 -54.72 21.39 1.64
CA GLY A 701 -54.17 20.70 2.81
C GLY A 701 -53.15 19.60 2.48
N GLY A 702 -52.75 19.46 1.21
CA GLY A 702 -51.86 18.39 0.73
C GLY A 702 -52.43 17.59 -0.44
N ILE A 703 -51.59 16.79 -1.08
CA ILE A 703 -51.94 15.99 -2.27
C ILE A 703 -52.18 14.53 -1.88
N LYS A 704 -53.44 14.10 -1.85
CA LYS A 704 -53.81 12.68 -1.62
C LYS A 704 -53.92 11.86 -2.91
N MET A 705 -54.31 12.51 -4.01
CA MET A 705 -54.52 11.84 -5.30
C MET A 705 -53.23 11.86 -6.12
N LEU A 706 -52.56 10.71 -6.22
CA LEU A 706 -51.21 10.59 -6.79
C LEU A 706 -51.13 10.91 -8.30
N SER A 707 -52.24 10.79 -9.03
CA SER A 707 -52.30 11.24 -10.43
C SER A 707 -52.06 12.75 -10.60
N ARG A 708 -52.32 13.56 -9.54
CA ARG A 708 -52.07 15.01 -9.55
C ARG A 708 -50.57 15.34 -9.59
N LEU A 709 -49.72 14.46 -9.07
CA LEU A 709 -48.26 14.60 -9.16
C LEU A 709 -47.74 14.46 -10.60
N GLY A 710 -48.52 13.78 -11.46
CA GLY A 710 -48.22 13.62 -12.87
C GLY A 710 -48.66 14.79 -13.77
N LEU A 711 -49.32 15.82 -13.23
CA LEU A 711 -49.80 16.94 -14.04
C LEU A 711 -48.62 17.74 -14.61
N PRO A 712 -48.64 18.07 -15.92
CA PRO A 712 -47.57 18.83 -16.53
C PRO A 712 -47.62 20.29 -16.07
N VAL A 713 -46.50 20.76 -15.52
CA VAL A 713 -46.27 22.13 -15.07
C VAL A 713 -45.39 22.86 -16.07
N ARG A 714 -45.72 24.12 -16.36
CA ARG A 714 -44.91 25.02 -17.16
C ARG A 714 -44.82 26.39 -16.50
N ILE A 715 -43.73 27.10 -16.79
CA ILE A 715 -43.56 28.49 -16.40
C ILE A 715 -43.67 29.35 -17.66
N ARG A 716 -44.57 30.33 -17.66
CA ARG A 716 -44.78 31.26 -18.77
C ARG A 716 -44.72 32.70 -18.29
N ASP A 717 -44.22 33.56 -19.17
CA ASP A 717 -44.37 35.00 -19.05
C ASP A 717 -45.82 35.39 -19.41
N VAL A 718 -46.45 36.23 -18.58
CA VAL A 718 -47.86 36.63 -18.71
C VAL A 718 -48.09 37.56 -19.92
N HIS A 719 -47.06 38.17 -20.52
CA HIS A 719 -47.23 39.19 -21.57
C HIS A 719 -46.46 38.99 -22.89
N ALA A 720 -46.09 37.77 -23.27
CA ALA A 720 -45.67 37.53 -24.65
C ALA A 720 -46.86 37.70 -25.62
N ARG A 721 -47.09 38.91 -26.14
CA ARG A 721 -48.08 39.15 -27.20
C ARG A 721 -47.76 38.24 -28.40
N PRO A 722 -48.75 37.54 -28.99
CA PRO A 722 -48.53 36.80 -30.22
C PRO A 722 -48.08 37.76 -31.34
N LEU A 723 -47.06 37.37 -32.11
CA LEU A 723 -46.57 38.12 -33.28
C LEU A 723 -47.64 38.38 -34.36
N SER A 724 -48.85 37.80 -34.26
CA SER A 724 -49.95 37.97 -35.22
C SER A 724 -50.72 39.28 -35.08
N GLU A 725 -50.55 40.05 -34.01
CA GLU A 725 -51.35 41.27 -33.75
C GLU A 725 -50.65 42.56 -34.26
N TYR A 726 -49.42 42.47 -34.75
CA TYR A 726 -48.70 43.62 -35.32
C TYR A 726 -49.10 43.94 -36.78
N ALA A 727 -49.87 43.06 -37.43
CA ALA A 727 -50.19 43.19 -38.86
C ALA A 727 -51.51 43.94 -39.15
N SER A 728 -52.33 44.30 -38.16
CA SER A 728 -53.68 44.85 -38.40
C SER A 728 -53.94 46.27 -37.88
N SER A 729 -52.97 46.96 -37.28
CA SER A 729 -53.21 48.32 -36.75
C SER A 729 -52.78 49.48 -37.66
N GLN A 730 -52.63 49.25 -38.98
CA GLN A 730 -52.46 50.32 -39.97
C GLN A 730 -53.46 50.19 -41.13
N SER A 731 -54.72 50.57 -40.88
CA SER A 731 -55.54 51.32 -41.87
C SER A 731 -56.87 51.73 -41.22
N SER A 732 -57.10 53.03 -41.07
CA SER A 732 -58.38 53.62 -40.71
C SER A 732 -59.30 53.76 -41.94
N GLY A 733 -60.60 53.50 -41.78
CA GLY A 733 -61.62 53.94 -42.75
C GLY A 733 -62.96 53.17 -42.78
N ALA A 734 -63.93 53.64 -41.99
CA ALA A 734 -65.40 53.52 -42.18
C ALA A 734 -66.10 52.13 -42.09
N PRO A 735 -67.43 52.10 -41.80
CA PRO A 735 -68.08 50.99 -41.09
C PRO A 735 -68.78 50.01 -42.03
N LEU A 736 -68.75 48.71 -41.71
CA LEU A 736 -69.63 47.71 -42.28
C LEU A 736 -69.97 46.63 -41.25
N VAL A 737 -71.27 46.51 -41.00
CA VAL A 737 -71.93 45.43 -40.27
C VAL A 737 -71.76 44.12 -41.05
N THR A 738 -71.28 43.04 -40.40
CA THR A 738 -71.75 41.66 -40.60
C THR A 738 -71.17 40.67 -39.58
N ARG A 739 -72.06 40.11 -38.76
CA ARG A 739 -72.33 38.67 -38.49
C ARG A 739 -71.16 37.68 -38.25
N SER A 740 -71.22 37.09 -37.04
CA SER A 740 -70.76 35.79 -36.54
C SER A 740 -69.79 34.94 -37.36
N GLU A 741 -68.74 34.44 -36.70
CA GLU A 741 -68.49 33.00 -36.65
C GLU A 741 -67.65 32.58 -35.45
N HIS A 742 -67.97 31.38 -34.99
CA HIS A 742 -67.51 30.70 -33.79
C HIS A 742 -66.29 29.86 -34.18
N SER A 743 -65.14 29.99 -33.51
CA SER A 743 -64.09 28.98 -33.60
C SER A 743 -63.43 28.74 -32.24
N SER A 744 -63.97 27.74 -31.57
CA SER A 744 -63.41 26.99 -30.46
C SER A 744 -62.01 26.46 -30.75
N GLY A 745 -61.06 26.67 -29.84
CA GLY A 745 -59.73 26.08 -29.87
C GLY A 745 -59.10 26.15 -28.49
N THR A 746 -59.61 25.33 -27.58
CA THR A 746 -59.24 25.31 -26.16
C THR A 746 -58.16 24.27 -25.86
N ASP A 747 -57.02 24.71 -25.34
CA ASP A 747 -55.89 23.88 -24.93
C ASP A 747 -55.87 23.81 -23.38
N TYR A 748 -56.64 22.89 -22.78
CA TYR A 748 -57.02 22.91 -21.35
C TYR A 748 -56.21 22.02 -20.39
N ASN A 749 -55.14 21.33 -20.82
CA ASN A 749 -54.53 20.25 -20.01
C ASN A 749 -53.13 20.55 -19.43
N SER A 750 -52.85 21.76 -18.94
CA SER A 750 -51.54 22.05 -18.31
C SER A 750 -51.60 23.08 -17.18
N LEU A 751 -50.84 22.83 -16.10
CA LEU A 751 -50.69 23.73 -14.96
C LEU A 751 -49.72 24.86 -15.30
N GLN A 752 -50.14 26.11 -15.07
CA GLN A 752 -49.37 27.30 -15.46
C GLN A 752 -48.91 28.09 -14.24
N LEU A 753 -47.61 28.06 -13.97
CA LEU A 753 -46.96 28.96 -13.04
C LEU A 753 -46.65 30.27 -13.78
N LEU A 754 -47.14 31.40 -13.23
CA LEU A 754 -47.09 32.70 -13.90
C LEU A 754 -46.01 33.59 -13.31
N VAL A 755 -45.33 34.33 -14.18
CA VAL A 755 -44.46 35.46 -13.83
C VAL A 755 -45.18 36.74 -14.25
N GLY A 756 -45.59 37.58 -13.30
CA GLY A 756 -46.52 38.69 -13.54
C GLY A 756 -45.87 40.06 -13.68
N LYS A 757 -46.58 40.94 -14.42
CA LYS A 757 -46.55 42.41 -14.30
C LYS A 757 -48.00 42.95 -14.41
N ASP A 758 -48.56 43.19 -13.22
CA ASP A 758 -49.75 43.94 -12.78
C ASP A 758 -51.20 43.55 -13.12
N GLY A 759 -52.03 43.61 -12.06
CA GLY A 759 -53.50 43.63 -12.10
C GLY A 759 -54.13 43.69 -10.70
N TRP A 760 -54.23 44.88 -10.12
CA TRP A 760 -54.96 45.16 -8.87
C TRP A 760 -56.45 44.77 -8.95
N LEU A 761 -57.04 44.35 -7.82
CA LEU A 761 -58.48 44.49 -7.57
C LEU A 761 -58.77 44.59 -6.06
N TYR A 762 -59.14 45.80 -5.63
CA TYR A 762 -59.89 46.02 -4.40
C TYR A 762 -61.24 45.28 -4.50
N LYS A 763 -61.64 44.55 -3.46
CA LYS A 763 -63.06 44.40 -3.12
C LYS A 763 -63.27 44.53 -1.61
N ARG A 764 -64.12 45.50 -1.30
CA ARG A 764 -64.61 45.93 0.01
C ARG A 764 -65.58 44.90 0.59
N ASN A 765 -65.47 44.70 1.90
CA ASN A 765 -66.40 44.07 2.85
C ASN A 765 -66.69 42.57 2.71
N GLY A 766 -66.31 41.84 3.75
CA GLY A 766 -66.73 40.47 4.02
C GLY A 766 -65.93 39.86 5.15
N LEU A 767 -66.14 40.35 6.38
CA LEU A 767 -65.85 39.58 7.59
C LEU A 767 -66.56 38.23 7.44
N VAL A 768 -65.83 37.13 7.51
CA VAL A 768 -66.38 35.83 7.87
C VAL A 768 -65.51 35.29 8.98
N GLU A 769 -66.11 35.26 10.18
CA GLU A 769 -65.61 34.58 11.37
C GLU A 769 -65.18 33.15 11.06
N LEU A 770 -64.02 32.76 11.57
CA LEU A 770 -63.72 31.37 11.86
C LEU A 770 -64.48 30.96 13.13
N ASN A 771 -65.71 30.52 12.95
CA ASN A 771 -66.42 29.71 13.93
C ASN A 771 -66.53 28.28 13.39
N GLY A 772 -65.95 27.31 14.08
CA GLY A 772 -66.20 25.91 13.78
C GLY A 772 -65.11 24.95 14.25
N LYS A 773 -65.38 24.30 15.37
CA LYS A 773 -64.58 23.27 16.05
C LYS A 773 -64.23 22.05 15.17
N TYR A 774 -63.13 21.42 15.60
CA TYR A 774 -62.56 20.09 15.35
C TYR A 774 -61.48 19.97 14.27
#